data_AF-A0A7W0QDC3-F1
#
_entry.id   AF-A0A7W0QDC3-F1
#
_cell.length_a   1.000
_cell.length_b   1.000
_cell.length_c   1.000
_cell.angle_alpha   90.00
_cell.angle_beta   90.00
_cell.angle_gamma   90.00
#
_symmetry.space_group_name_H-M   'P 1'
#
loop_
_entity.id
_entity.type
_entity.pdbx_description
1 polymer ?
#
loop_
_entity_poly.entity_id
_entity_poly.type
_entity_poly.pdbx_seq_one_letter_code
_entity_poly.pdbx_strand_id
1 'polypeptide(L)'
;MLASPDDLVNAVARDRRMNGYRVRRQGDGWIELEVLAQRARMPVMLVLAWPDVWRDAEQLRPHLVRARSGNYGLIVVGTDDEIEAARLDTTPGDTDLTAMSAPIGFARLLLTLRERSDAIAQRMAAATIELELERSRHENDMLISIGRALSQERDIQSLLAIILRRACEVTNADAGSVYFVEGHDEEIADRTLRFAVSQNDSRELPPAGFTMPVSASSIAGQCVLSGDRINVPDLYSLDEPGTGNNPWGFIHDRTFDDKHRYQTRSVLAVPMISARADVIGVIQLINKRAKGWIQLDLPSDFDSGVVTFDDVSEAYVSTLASQAGIALENVLLYQEVKTLFDGFVKAAVTAIESRDPTTSGHSERVAELTVGLARAVSRAESGHYRELRFSDDDLKQIEYASLLHDFGKVGVREHILVKAKKLYEHERELILQRFQLIKRGYKIEGLESKVRYLMEASREQAQEHLESIDRDLAGKVTELDDIIKFILNSNEPTVLEQGGFERIAEIAGMSYKDETGSIGPFLNTDEASSLQIRRGSLTEQERLEINSHVVHSYNFLCQIPWSRTLRGVPEIAGAHHEKLDGTGYPKQLKGDQIPVPARMMAIADIYDALTAKDRPYKKAMPVERALDILASDVKRGQLDTELFDVFVSARVWALTTRDGK
;
A
#
# COMPACT_ATOMS: atom_id res chain seq x y z
N MET A 1 27.55 -53.74 60.65
CA MET A 1 28.36 -52.78 59.86
C MET A 1 28.74 -53.46 58.56
N LEU A 2 28.94 -52.71 57.48
CA LEU A 2 29.21 -53.27 56.16
C LEU A 2 30.70 -53.12 55.86
N ALA A 3 31.38 -54.23 55.56
CA ALA A 3 32.83 -54.25 55.32
C ALA A 3 33.18 -54.68 53.88
N SER A 4 32.33 -55.50 53.26
CA SER A 4 32.54 -56.07 51.93
C SER A 4 31.41 -55.69 50.95
N PRO A 5 31.65 -55.80 49.62
CA PRO A 5 30.60 -55.72 48.62
C PRO A 5 29.41 -56.66 48.92
N ASP A 6 29.67 -57.90 49.32
CA ASP A 6 28.62 -58.89 49.59
C ASP A 6 27.73 -58.49 50.78
N ASP A 7 28.27 -57.77 51.77
CA ASP A 7 27.46 -57.22 52.86
C ASP A 7 26.43 -56.20 52.33
N LEU A 8 26.81 -55.38 51.35
CA LEU A 8 25.92 -54.40 50.72
C LEU A 8 24.84 -55.09 49.89
N VAL A 9 25.17 -56.11 49.10
CA VAL A 9 24.19 -56.89 48.33
C VAL A 9 23.17 -57.54 49.27
N ASN A 10 23.63 -58.14 50.37
CA ASN A 10 22.76 -58.72 51.39
C ASN A 10 21.88 -57.67 52.06
N ALA A 11 22.41 -56.47 52.33
CA ALA A 11 21.65 -55.37 52.91
C ALA A 11 20.56 -54.86 51.95
N VAL A 12 20.85 -54.73 50.66
CA VAL A 12 19.86 -54.34 49.62
C VAL A 12 18.75 -55.40 49.50
N ALA A 13 19.10 -56.69 49.60
CA ALA A 13 18.12 -57.78 49.44
C ALA A 13 17.23 -58.02 50.68
N ARG A 14 17.70 -57.69 51.89
CA ARG A 14 17.05 -58.11 53.15
C ARG A 14 16.57 -56.97 54.05
N ASP A 15 17.13 -55.76 53.93
CA ASP A 15 16.75 -54.64 54.79
C ASP A 15 15.63 -53.81 54.15
N ARG A 16 14.47 -53.72 54.83
CA ARG A 16 13.31 -52.95 54.36
C ARG A 16 13.62 -51.48 54.09
N ARG A 17 14.65 -50.91 54.73
CA ARG A 17 15.06 -49.51 54.53
C ARG A 17 15.77 -49.30 53.18
N MET A 18 16.21 -50.38 52.52
CA MET A 18 16.86 -50.36 51.19
C MET A 18 15.89 -50.66 50.03
N ASN A 19 14.58 -50.78 50.27
CA ASN A 19 13.58 -51.16 49.24
C ASN A 19 13.59 -50.26 47.98
N GLY A 20 14.11 -49.03 48.05
CA GLY A 20 14.24 -48.10 46.91
C GLY A 20 15.53 -48.25 46.10
N TYR A 21 16.40 -49.19 46.47
CA TYR A 21 17.69 -49.45 45.83
C TYR A 21 17.68 -50.84 45.21
N ARG A 22 18.17 -50.95 43.97
CA ARG A 22 18.30 -52.23 43.27
C ARG A 22 19.74 -52.44 42.83
N VAL A 23 20.33 -53.60 43.13
CA VAL A 23 21.62 -53.98 42.53
C VAL A 23 21.40 -54.21 41.04
N ARG A 24 22.00 -53.37 40.21
CA ARG A 24 21.91 -53.45 38.74
C ARG A 24 23.06 -54.26 38.15
N ARG A 25 24.28 -54.06 38.68
CA ARG A 25 25.49 -54.81 38.30
C ARG A 25 26.40 -54.97 39.51
N GLN A 26 27.17 -56.05 39.52
CA GLN A 26 28.21 -56.32 40.50
C GLN A 26 29.44 -56.80 39.73
N GLY A 27 30.62 -56.32 40.11
CA GLY A 27 31.90 -56.82 39.63
C GLY A 27 32.86 -57.02 40.80
N ASP A 28 34.08 -57.45 40.49
CA ASP A 28 35.11 -57.68 41.51
C ASP A 28 35.44 -56.36 42.22
N GLY A 29 35.06 -56.26 43.50
CA GLY A 29 35.30 -55.08 44.33
C GLY A 29 34.39 -53.86 44.07
N TRP A 30 33.32 -53.97 43.28
CA TRP A 30 32.36 -52.86 43.09
C TRP A 30 30.90 -53.29 42.86
N ILE A 31 29.98 -52.40 43.20
CA ILE A 31 28.52 -52.60 43.06
C ILE A 31 27.87 -51.37 42.45
N GLU A 32 27.04 -51.55 41.43
CA GLU A 32 26.18 -50.51 40.87
C GLU A 32 24.75 -50.68 41.39
N LEU A 33 24.28 -49.65 42.11
CA LEU A 33 22.92 -49.50 42.58
C LEU A 33 22.14 -48.59 41.63
N GLU A 34 20.93 -49.01 41.30
CA GLU A 34 19.92 -48.21 40.64
C GLU A 34 18.93 -47.67 41.70
N VAL A 35 18.67 -46.36 41.66
CA VAL A 35 17.83 -45.66 42.63
C VAL A 35 16.78 -44.84 41.90
N LEU A 36 15.51 -45.09 42.20
CA LEU A 36 14.41 -44.22 41.81
C LEU A 36 14.26 -43.13 42.87
N ALA A 37 15.05 -42.07 42.74
CA ALA A 37 14.95 -40.91 43.62
C ALA A 37 13.56 -40.26 43.47
N GLN A 38 12.95 -39.82 44.58
CA GLN A 38 11.55 -39.34 44.63
C GLN A 38 11.24 -38.16 43.69
N ARG A 39 12.27 -37.47 43.17
CA ARG A 39 12.15 -36.29 42.28
C ARG A 39 12.76 -36.50 40.89
N ALA A 40 13.33 -37.67 40.60
CA ALA A 40 13.96 -37.93 39.32
C ALA A 40 12.99 -38.61 38.35
N ARG A 41 12.88 -38.08 37.12
CA ARG A 41 12.15 -38.74 36.02
C ARG A 41 12.88 -39.97 35.49
N MET A 42 14.18 -40.08 35.76
CA MET A 42 15.05 -41.19 35.37
C MET A 42 15.76 -41.77 36.59
N PRO A 43 16.08 -43.07 36.58
CA PRO A 43 16.83 -43.67 37.68
C PRO A 43 18.25 -43.10 37.77
N VAL A 44 18.69 -42.82 38.99
CA VAL A 44 20.07 -42.43 39.31
C VAL A 44 20.89 -43.69 39.57
N MET A 45 22.13 -43.69 39.10
CA MET A 45 23.03 -44.81 39.26
C MET A 45 24.13 -44.47 40.24
N LEU A 46 24.33 -45.29 41.27
CA LEU A 46 25.39 -45.13 42.26
C LEU A 46 26.34 -46.31 42.19
N VAL A 47 27.62 -46.08 41.94
CA VAL A 47 28.65 -47.10 41.94
C VAL A 47 29.43 -47.02 43.24
N LEU A 48 29.46 -48.10 44.01
CA LEU A 48 30.29 -48.24 45.19
C LEU A 48 31.51 -49.09 44.82
N ALA A 49 32.72 -48.56 45.02
CA ALA A 49 33.98 -49.23 44.71
C ALA A 49 34.83 -49.39 45.97
N TRP A 50 35.38 -50.59 46.20
CA TRP A 50 36.26 -50.92 47.32
C TRP A 50 37.74 -50.78 46.93
N PRO A 51 38.70 -50.88 47.88
CA PRO A 51 40.10 -50.56 47.64
C PRO A 51 40.73 -51.30 46.46
N ASP A 52 40.30 -52.54 46.19
CA ASP A 52 40.80 -53.33 45.06
C ASP A 52 40.52 -52.69 43.70
N VAL A 53 39.47 -51.87 43.58
CA VAL A 53 39.05 -51.21 42.34
C VAL A 53 39.61 -49.80 42.24
N TRP A 54 39.53 -48.99 43.31
CA TRP A 54 39.91 -47.59 43.23
C TRP A 54 41.41 -47.33 43.44
N ARG A 55 42.17 -48.30 43.95
CA ARG A 55 43.65 -48.22 44.01
C ARG A 55 44.31 -48.39 42.65
N ASP A 56 43.65 -49.09 41.73
CA ASP A 56 44.11 -49.27 40.36
C ASP A 56 43.43 -48.23 39.45
N ALA A 57 44.23 -47.31 38.92
CA ALA A 57 43.74 -46.24 38.06
C ALA A 57 43.05 -46.76 36.78
N GLU A 58 43.47 -47.91 36.25
CA GLU A 58 42.84 -48.50 35.05
C GLU A 58 41.48 -49.10 35.38
N GLN A 59 41.31 -49.68 36.57
CA GLN A 59 40.03 -50.23 37.03
C GLN A 59 39.03 -49.13 37.43
N LEU A 60 39.51 -48.01 37.98
CA LEU A 60 38.66 -46.88 38.37
C LEU A 60 38.19 -46.02 37.18
N ARG A 61 39.00 -45.92 36.12
CA ARG A 61 38.79 -45.04 34.97
C ARG A 61 37.40 -45.15 34.32
N PRO A 62 36.84 -46.35 34.03
CA PRO A 62 35.50 -46.47 33.45
C PRO A 62 34.40 -45.88 34.34
N HIS A 63 34.55 -45.98 35.67
CA HIS A 63 33.58 -45.44 36.63
C HIS A 63 33.68 -43.93 36.75
N LEU A 64 34.89 -43.35 36.65
CA LEU A 64 35.10 -41.90 36.60
C LEU A 64 34.50 -41.28 35.33
N VAL A 65 34.66 -41.90 34.16
CA VAL A 65 34.05 -41.43 32.91
C VAL A 65 32.53 -41.40 33.02
N ARG A 66 31.93 -42.42 33.64
CA ARG A 66 30.49 -42.48 33.88
C ARG A 66 30.05 -41.44 34.91
N ALA A 67 30.77 -41.27 36.01
CA ALA A 67 30.46 -40.24 37.01
C ALA A 67 30.48 -38.81 36.44
N ARG A 68 31.21 -38.58 35.34
CA ARG A 68 31.20 -37.31 34.59
C ARG A 68 30.00 -37.15 33.64
N SER A 69 29.25 -38.21 33.32
CA SER A 69 28.09 -38.10 32.43
C SER A 69 26.84 -37.49 33.09
N GLY A 70 26.92 -37.11 34.38
CA GLY A 70 25.89 -36.33 35.08
C GLY A 70 24.71 -37.13 35.66
N ASN A 71 24.62 -38.44 35.40
CA ASN A 71 23.60 -39.36 35.94
C ASN A 71 24.17 -40.52 36.78
N TYR A 72 25.48 -40.49 37.06
CA TYR A 72 26.18 -41.47 37.89
C TYR A 72 26.88 -40.79 39.07
N GLY A 73 26.80 -41.43 40.24
CA GLY A 73 27.62 -41.11 41.41
C GLY A 73 28.63 -42.21 41.67
N LEU A 74 29.86 -41.86 42.00
CA LEU A 74 30.91 -42.79 42.40
C LEU A 74 31.19 -42.62 43.89
N ILE A 75 31.07 -43.70 44.64
CA ILE A 75 31.33 -43.75 46.08
C ILE A 75 32.48 -44.73 46.30
N VAL A 76 33.60 -44.23 46.78
CA VAL A 76 34.77 -45.05 47.11
C VAL A 76 34.74 -45.42 48.58
N VAL A 77 34.99 -46.69 48.88
CA VAL A 77 34.91 -47.28 50.21
C VAL A 77 36.31 -47.77 50.60
N GLY A 78 36.80 -47.39 51.78
CA GLY A 78 38.12 -47.77 52.28
C GLY A 78 38.29 -47.36 53.74
N THR A 79 39.41 -47.67 54.38
CA THR A 79 39.74 -47.12 55.71
C THR A 79 40.16 -45.64 55.62
N ASP A 80 40.13 -44.91 56.73
CA ASP A 80 40.52 -43.49 56.76
C ASP A 80 41.95 -43.28 56.24
N ASP A 81 42.90 -44.10 56.70
CA ASP A 81 44.30 -44.08 56.24
C ASP A 81 44.43 -44.32 54.73
N GLU A 82 43.62 -45.22 54.17
CA GLU A 82 43.63 -45.57 52.75
C GLU A 82 43.07 -44.44 51.87
N ILE A 83 41.99 -43.80 52.31
CA ILE A 83 41.35 -42.68 51.62
C ILE A 83 42.25 -41.44 51.66
N GLU A 84 42.84 -41.13 52.81
CA GLU A 84 43.77 -40.01 52.98
C GLU A 84 45.04 -40.19 52.12
N ALA A 85 45.61 -41.39 52.10
CA ALA A 85 46.79 -41.70 51.29
C ALA A 85 46.53 -41.57 49.78
N ALA A 86 45.30 -41.85 49.33
CA ALA A 86 44.90 -41.80 47.94
C ALA A 86 44.62 -40.39 47.41
N ARG A 87 44.58 -39.36 48.28
CA ARG A 87 44.30 -37.95 47.95
C ARG A 87 43.07 -37.75 47.04
N LEU A 88 42.04 -38.57 47.24
CA LEU A 88 40.81 -38.57 46.43
C LEU A 88 40.03 -37.24 46.54
N ASP A 89 40.28 -36.44 47.57
CA ASP A 89 39.75 -35.07 47.74
C ASP A 89 40.38 -34.02 46.80
N THR A 90 41.41 -34.39 46.02
CA THR A 90 42.13 -33.45 45.12
C THR A 90 41.75 -33.58 43.64
N THR A 91 40.82 -34.47 43.28
CA THR A 91 40.31 -34.53 41.90
C THR A 91 39.44 -33.31 41.60
N PRO A 92 39.81 -32.46 40.61
CA PRO A 92 39.09 -31.20 40.37
C PRO A 92 37.63 -31.40 39.96
N GLY A 93 36.73 -30.75 40.71
CA GLY A 93 35.62 -29.93 40.22
C GLY A 93 34.43 -30.52 39.46
N ASP A 94 34.53 -31.68 38.80
CA ASP A 94 33.53 -32.07 37.77
C ASP A 94 33.07 -33.53 37.84
N THR A 95 33.40 -34.25 38.91
CA THR A 95 33.04 -35.67 39.06
C THR A 95 32.31 -35.87 40.39
N ASP A 96 31.14 -36.53 40.37
CA ASP A 96 30.36 -36.81 41.58
C ASP A 96 30.98 -37.99 42.36
N LEU A 97 32.14 -37.73 42.97
CA LEU A 97 32.94 -38.68 43.74
C LEU A 97 32.75 -38.44 45.25
N THR A 98 32.64 -39.49 46.04
CA THR A 98 32.54 -39.40 47.52
C THR A 98 33.29 -40.54 48.18
N ALA A 99 34.10 -40.24 49.19
CA ALA A 99 34.77 -41.27 49.98
C ALA A 99 33.98 -41.62 51.25
N MET A 100 34.03 -42.90 51.64
CA MET A 100 33.35 -43.41 52.82
C MET A 100 34.20 -44.43 53.57
N SER A 101 34.41 -44.16 54.86
CA SER A 101 35.22 -44.98 55.75
C SER A 101 34.52 -46.31 56.09
N ALA A 102 35.21 -47.44 55.89
CA ALA A 102 34.81 -48.77 56.33
C ALA A 102 35.42 -49.12 57.71
N PRO A 103 34.71 -49.85 58.59
CA PRO A 103 33.41 -50.48 58.37
C PRO A 103 32.26 -49.46 58.43
N ILE A 104 31.33 -49.55 57.46
CA ILE A 104 30.29 -48.55 57.26
C ILE A 104 29.11 -48.82 58.21
N GLY A 105 28.76 -47.82 59.02
CA GLY A 105 27.51 -47.80 59.77
C GLY A 105 26.30 -47.70 58.84
N PHE A 106 25.28 -48.53 59.06
CA PHE A 106 24.12 -48.60 58.15
C PHE A 106 23.39 -47.25 57.97
N ALA A 107 23.29 -46.45 59.04
CA ALA A 107 22.72 -45.10 58.97
C ALA A 107 23.55 -44.15 58.08
N ARG A 108 24.90 -44.23 58.17
CA ARG A 108 25.83 -43.42 57.37
C ARG A 108 25.76 -43.81 55.89
N LEU A 109 25.65 -45.11 55.58
CA LEU A 109 25.44 -45.57 54.21
C LEU A 109 24.15 -44.99 53.63
N LEU A 110 23.02 -45.15 54.32
CA LEU A 110 21.73 -44.69 53.84
C LEU A 110 21.68 -43.17 53.61
N LEU A 111 22.27 -42.39 54.53
CA LEU A 111 22.37 -40.94 54.38
C LEU A 111 23.19 -40.58 53.15
N THR A 112 24.37 -41.17 52.98
CA THR A 112 25.27 -40.91 51.84
C THR A 112 24.62 -41.29 50.51
N LEU A 113 24.00 -42.46 50.42
CA LEU A 113 23.30 -42.91 49.22
C LEU A 113 22.14 -41.97 48.86
N ARG A 114 21.36 -41.55 49.86
CA ARG A 114 20.23 -40.63 49.67
C ARG A 114 20.70 -39.26 49.21
N GLU A 115 21.64 -38.65 49.93
CA GLU A 115 22.21 -37.33 49.61
C GLU A 115 22.78 -37.30 48.18
N ARG A 116 23.52 -38.34 47.78
CA ARG A 116 24.08 -38.42 46.43
C ARG A 116 23.02 -38.65 45.37
N SER A 117 22.07 -39.53 45.62
CA SER A 117 20.96 -39.75 44.69
C SER A 117 20.13 -38.48 44.48
N ASP A 118 19.86 -37.72 45.54
CA ASP A 118 19.11 -36.46 45.49
C ASP A 118 19.90 -35.35 44.79
N ALA A 119 21.21 -35.23 45.03
CA ALA A 119 22.07 -34.24 44.39
C ALA A 119 22.18 -34.46 42.87
N ILE A 120 22.38 -35.71 42.43
CA ILE A 120 22.43 -36.06 41.01
C ILE A 120 21.06 -35.82 40.34
N ALA A 121 19.98 -36.22 41.00
CA ALA A 121 18.62 -35.97 40.52
C ALA A 121 18.34 -34.47 40.31
N GLN A 122 18.77 -33.61 41.25
CA GLN A 122 18.64 -32.16 41.14
C GLN A 122 19.44 -31.60 39.96
N ARG A 123 20.68 -32.04 39.77
CA ARG A 123 21.52 -31.58 38.64
C ARG A 123 20.93 -31.97 37.29
N MET A 124 20.45 -33.22 37.16
CA MET A 124 19.77 -33.69 35.96
C MET A 124 18.50 -32.87 35.67
N ALA A 125 17.71 -32.56 36.70
CA ALA A 125 16.52 -31.73 36.56
C ALA A 125 16.88 -30.30 36.13
N ALA A 126 17.90 -29.69 36.72
CA ALA A 126 18.38 -28.36 36.37
C ALA A 126 18.88 -28.29 34.92
N ALA A 127 19.72 -29.25 34.49
CA ALA A 127 20.19 -29.32 33.11
C ALA A 127 19.04 -29.48 32.10
N THR A 128 18.01 -30.26 32.44
CA THR A 128 16.81 -30.39 31.58
C THR A 128 16.07 -29.07 31.45
N ILE A 129 15.85 -28.37 32.58
CA ILE A 129 15.18 -27.07 32.61
C ILE A 129 15.99 -26.02 31.84
N GLU A 130 17.32 -26.01 31.96
CA GLU A 130 18.19 -25.10 31.21
C GLU A 130 18.06 -25.33 29.70
N LEU A 131 18.04 -26.59 29.26
CA LEU A 131 17.90 -26.94 27.84
C LEU A 131 16.51 -26.55 27.30
N GLU A 132 15.45 -26.78 28.07
CA GLU A 132 14.09 -26.31 27.75
C GLU A 132 14.01 -24.77 27.71
N LEU A 133 14.68 -24.09 28.63
CA LEU A 133 14.72 -22.62 28.71
C LEU A 133 15.49 -22.02 27.54
N GLU A 134 16.66 -22.57 27.18
CA GLU A 134 17.43 -22.13 26.02
C GLU A 134 16.63 -22.31 24.73
N ARG A 135 15.96 -23.46 24.57
CA ARG A 135 15.06 -23.70 23.46
C ARG A 135 13.93 -22.67 23.41
N SER A 136 13.22 -22.46 24.51
CA SER A 136 12.11 -21.50 24.56
C SER A 136 12.59 -20.05 24.34
N ARG A 137 13.78 -19.68 24.81
CA ARG A 137 14.38 -18.37 24.52
C ARG A 137 14.64 -18.19 23.03
N HIS A 138 15.24 -19.20 22.40
CA HIS A 138 15.51 -19.17 20.97
C HIS A 138 14.21 -19.02 20.15
N GLU A 139 13.17 -19.76 20.51
CA GLU A 139 11.84 -19.66 19.90
C GLU A 139 11.25 -18.25 20.01
N ASN A 140 11.29 -17.66 21.20
CA ASN A 140 10.78 -16.31 21.45
C ASN A 140 11.56 -15.25 20.66
N ASP A 141 12.90 -15.32 20.66
CA ASP A 141 13.75 -14.38 19.93
C ASP A 141 13.47 -14.43 18.43
N MET A 142 13.28 -15.64 17.88
CA MET A 142 12.90 -15.81 16.48
C MET A 142 11.53 -15.18 16.19
N LEU A 143 10.50 -15.47 17.00
CA LEU A 143 9.16 -14.88 16.82
C LEU A 143 9.18 -13.36 16.87
N ILE A 144 9.92 -12.78 17.82
CA ILE A 144 10.08 -11.32 17.93
C ILE A 144 10.78 -10.75 16.69
N SER A 145 11.85 -11.39 16.23
CA SER A 145 12.60 -10.94 15.07
C SER A 145 11.74 -10.95 13.80
N ILE A 146 10.91 -11.98 13.64
CA ILE A 146 10.00 -12.18 12.51
C ILE A 146 8.87 -11.16 12.60
N GLY A 147 8.18 -11.05 13.74
CA GLY A 147 7.13 -10.06 13.93
C GLY A 147 7.58 -8.64 13.64
N ARG A 148 8.82 -8.28 14.02
CA ARG A 148 9.41 -6.97 13.69
C ARG A 148 9.65 -6.78 12.19
N ALA A 149 10.19 -7.80 11.51
CA ALA A 149 10.42 -7.75 10.06
C ALA A 149 9.10 -7.64 9.29
N LEU A 150 8.08 -8.42 9.68
CA LEU A 150 6.76 -8.41 9.04
C LEU A 150 6.03 -7.08 9.25
N SER A 151 6.14 -6.45 10.42
CA SER A 151 5.39 -5.22 10.75
C SER A 151 5.90 -3.96 10.03
N GLN A 152 7.13 -3.97 9.54
CA GLN A 152 7.74 -2.82 8.87
C GLN A 152 7.59 -2.87 7.34
N GLU A 153 7.33 -4.06 6.81
CA GLU A 153 7.26 -4.29 5.38
C GLU A 153 5.86 -3.93 4.86
N ARG A 154 5.81 -3.16 3.77
CA ARG A 154 4.55 -2.71 3.15
C ARG A 154 4.34 -3.31 1.77
N ASP A 155 5.38 -3.89 1.18
CA ASP A 155 5.30 -4.58 -0.09
C ASP A 155 4.94 -6.06 0.12
N ILE A 156 3.86 -6.51 -0.52
CA ILE A 156 3.36 -7.89 -0.39
C ILE A 156 4.43 -8.89 -0.83
N GLN A 157 5.10 -8.65 -1.96
CA GLN A 157 6.09 -9.59 -2.50
C GLN A 157 7.29 -9.75 -1.56
N SER A 158 7.81 -8.64 -1.06
CA SER A 158 8.91 -8.61 -0.09
C SER A 158 8.51 -9.28 1.22
N LEU A 159 7.29 -9.01 1.72
CA LEU A 159 6.75 -9.64 2.92
C LEU A 159 6.68 -11.16 2.77
N LEU A 160 6.08 -11.65 1.68
CA LEU A 160 5.95 -13.09 1.39
C LEU A 160 7.32 -13.76 1.23
N ALA A 161 8.29 -13.09 0.62
CA ALA A 161 9.66 -13.60 0.50
C ALA A 161 10.37 -13.73 1.86
N ILE A 162 10.18 -12.76 2.76
CA ILE A 162 10.71 -12.82 4.13
C ILE A 162 10.07 -13.99 4.88
N ILE A 163 8.75 -14.14 4.80
CA ILE A 163 8.01 -15.24 5.45
C ILE A 163 8.53 -16.59 4.97
N LEU A 164 8.61 -16.78 3.65
CA LEU A 164 9.04 -18.03 3.06
C LEU A 164 10.46 -18.40 3.46
N ARG A 165 11.39 -17.45 3.38
CA ARG A 165 12.78 -17.68 3.75
C ARG A 165 12.90 -18.12 5.20
N ARG A 166 12.19 -17.45 6.11
CA ARG A 166 12.19 -17.79 7.54
C ARG A 166 11.56 -19.15 7.80
N ALA A 167 10.47 -19.49 7.10
CA ALA A 167 9.86 -20.80 7.20
C ALA A 167 10.85 -21.91 6.78
N CYS A 168 11.53 -21.75 5.63
CA CYS A 168 12.54 -22.71 5.18
C CYS A 168 13.72 -22.84 6.15
N GLU A 169 14.25 -21.71 6.65
CA GLU A 169 15.38 -21.68 7.60
C GLU A 169 15.06 -22.43 8.90
N VAL A 170 13.88 -22.18 9.49
CA VAL A 170 13.49 -22.75 10.78
C VAL A 170 13.17 -24.25 10.67
N THR A 171 12.60 -24.70 9.56
CA THR A 171 12.27 -26.12 9.37
C THR A 171 13.38 -26.92 8.70
N ASN A 172 14.45 -26.26 8.24
CA ASN A 172 15.49 -26.85 7.40
C ASN A 172 14.90 -27.48 6.11
N ALA A 173 13.97 -26.77 5.47
CA ALA A 173 13.39 -27.19 4.18
C ALA A 173 14.32 -26.77 3.02
N ASP A 174 14.43 -27.60 2.00
CA ASP A 174 15.22 -27.31 0.79
C ASP A 174 14.56 -26.26 -0.11
N ALA A 175 13.23 -26.28 -0.15
CA ALA A 175 12.47 -25.37 -0.97
C ALA A 175 11.14 -25.01 -0.32
N GLY A 176 10.51 -23.98 -0.86
CA GLY A 176 9.13 -23.69 -0.56
C GLY A 176 8.51 -22.71 -1.53
N SER A 177 7.21 -22.54 -1.41
CA SER A 177 6.40 -21.61 -2.17
C SER A 177 5.32 -20.99 -1.31
N VAL A 178 4.92 -19.77 -1.67
CA VAL A 178 3.77 -19.09 -1.09
C VAL A 178 2.74 -18.84 -2.17
N TYR A 179 1.51 -19.25 -1.88
CA TYR A 179 0.33 -18.99 -2.69
C TYR A 179 -0.54 -17.97 -1.97
N PHE A 180 -1.12 -17.04 -2.72
CA PHE A 180 -2.09 -16.08 -2.21
C PHE A 180 -3.43 -16.26 -2.93
N VAL A 181 -4.54 -16.17 -2.21
CA VAL A 181 -5.90 -16.33 -2.74
C VAL A 181 -6.38 -15.02 -3.35
N GLU A 182 -6.75 -15.03 -4.62
CA GLU A 182 -7.27 -13.88 -5.36
C GLU A 182 -8.66 -14.15 -5.94
N GLY A 183 -9.53 -13.15 -5.88
CA GLY A 183 -10.89 -13.21 -6.39
C GLY A 183 -11.88 -12.60 -5.39
N HIS A 184 -13.01 -12.11 -5.90
CA HIS A 184 -14.09 -11.54 -5.10
C HIS A 184 -15.33 -12.44 -5.03
N ASP A 185 -15.23 -13.67 -5.58
CA ASP A 185 -16.33 -14.63 -5.56
C ASP A 185 -16.69 -15.05 -4.13
N GLU A 186 -17.98 -15.25 -3.88
CA GLU A 186 -18.50 -15.61 -2.54
C GLU A 186 -17.93 -16.96 -2.08
N GLU A 187 -17.83 -17.93 -2.99
CA GLU A 187 -17.26 -19.24 -2.70
C GLU A 187 -15.75 -19.26 -2.93
N ILE A 188 -14.99 -19.77 -1.96
CA ILE A 188 -13.52 -19.85 -2.06
C ILE A 188 -13.05 -20.80 -3.17
N ALA A 189 -13.89 -21.76 -3.58
CA ALA A 189 -13.61 -22.71 -4.64
C ALA A 189 -13.58 -22.07 -6.04
N ASP A 190 -14.29 -20.96 -6.23
CA ASP A 190 -14.32 -20.23 -7.51
C ASP A 190 -13.16 -19.22 -7.62
N ARG A 191 -12.41 -19.01 -6.53
CA ARG A 191 -11.25 -18.13 -6.50
C ARG A 191 -10.02 -18.79 -7.11
N THR A 192 -8.98 -18.00 -7.29
CA THR A 192 -7.70 -18.44 -7.85
C THR A 192 -6.57 -18.33 -6.83
N LEU A 193 -5.60 -19.24 -6.93
CA LEU A 193 -4.34 -19.15 -6.21
C LEU A 193 -3.29 -18.55 -7.13
N ARG A 194 -2.73 -17.42 -6.72
CA ARG A 194 -1.52 -16.86 -7.33
C ARG A 194 -0.29 -17.44 -6.66
N PHE A 195 0.58 -18.07 -7.45
CA PHE A 195 1.94 -18.38 -7.05
C PHE A 195 2.72 -17.07 -6.93
N ALA A 196 2.97 -16.64 -5.70
CA ALA A 196 3.54 -15.32 -5.43
C ALA A 196 5.07 -15.37 -5.34
N VAL A 197 5.59 -16.26 -4.49
CA VAL A 197 7.04 -16.36 -4.23
C VAL A 197 7.44 -17.82 -4.12
N SER A 198 8.65 -18.14 -4.59
CA SER A 198 9.31 -19.41 -4.33
C SER A 198 10.77 -19.24 -3.97
N GLN A 199 11.29 -20.24 -3.27
CA GLN A 199 12.70 -20.39 -2.96
C GLN A 199 13.07 -21.87 -3.14
N ASN A 200 14.25 -22.13 -3.70
CA ASN A 200 14.82 -23.46 -3.78
C ASN A 200 16.34 -23.35 -3.64
N ASP A 201 16.91 -24.05 -2.67
CA ASP A 201 18.35 -23.99 -2.37
C ASP A 201 19.17 -24.95 -3.24
N SER A 202 18.56 -26.01 -3.80
CA SER A 202 19.25 -27.02 -4.61
C SER A 202 19.19 -26.76 -6.13
N ARG A 203 18.20 -25.99 -6.61
CA ARG A 203 17.98 -25.67 -8.03
C ARG A 203 17.65 -24.20 -8.22
N GLU A 204 18.29 -23.54 -9.19
CA GLU A 204 17.86 -22.23 -9.66
C GLU A 204 16.59 -22.36 -10.51
N LEU A 205 15.50 -21.75 -10.07
CA LEU A 205 14.22 -21.76 -10.76
C LEU A 205 13.89 -20.34 -11.25
N PRO A 206 13.33 -20.19 -12.47
CA PRO A 206 12.90 -18.88 -12.94
C PRO A 206 11.76 -18.35 -12.06
N PRO A 207 11.77 -17.06 -11.69
CA PRO A 207 10.66 -16.43 -10.98
C PRO A 207 9.50 -16.22 -11.94
N ALA A 208 8.68 -17.25 -12.15
CA ALA A 208 7.46 -17.16 -12.94
C ALA A 208 6.25 -17.27 -12.02
N GLY A 209 5.60 -16.13 -11.77
CA GLY A 209 4.28 -16.11 -11.15
C GLY A 209 3.24 -16.64 -12.13
N PHE A 210 2.40 -17.56 -11.67
CA PHE A 210 1.27 -18.07 -12.42
C PHE A 210 0.05 -18.20 -11.50
N THR A 211 -1.14 -18.32 -12.09
CA THR A 211 -2.39 -18.51 -11.37
C THR A 211 -2.95 -19.90 -11.64
N MET A 212 -3.52 -20.52 -10.63
CA MET A 212 -4.23 -21.79 -10.73
C MET A 212 -5.60 -21.69 -10.02
N PRO A 213 -6.62 -22.47 -10.39
CA PRO A 213 -7.87 -22.50 -9.64
C PRO A 213 -7.66 -23.07 -8.22
N VAL A 214 -8.45 -22.62 -7.25
CA VAL A 214 -8.55 -23.29 -5.95
C VAL A 214 -9.20 -24.64 -6.16
N SER A 215 -8.41 -25.72 -6.09
CA SER A 215 -8.89 -27.07 -6.41
C SER A 215 -8.30 -28.12 -5.49
N ALA A 216 -9.14 -29.09 -5.10
CA ALA A 216 -8.74 -30.29 -4.35
C ALA A 216 -7.72 -31.16 -5.09
N SER A 217 -7.53 -30.95 -6.39
CA SER A 217 -6.53 -31.65 -7.20
C SER A 217 -5.08 -31.25 -6.91
N SER A 218 -4.87 -30.14 -6.21
CA SER A 218 -3.54 -29.63 -5.82
C SER A 218 -3.39 -29.58 -4.31
N ILE A 219 -2.16 -29.77 -3.79
CA ILE A 219 -1.88 -29.71 -2.35
C ILE A 219 -2.24 -28.33 -1.78
N ALA A 220 -1.81 -27.26 -2.45
CA ALA A 220 -2.11 -25.89 -2.04
C ALA A 220 -3.62 -25.59 -2.10
N GLY A 221 -4.31 -26.00 -3.16
CA GLY A 221 -5.75 -25.82 -3.29
C GLY A 221 -6.55 -26.61 -2.25
N GLN A 222 -6.16 -27.85 -1.96
CA GLN A 222 -6.80 -28.66 -0.93
C GLN A 222 -6.55 -28.10 0.49
N CYS A 223 -5.36 -27.55 0.74
CA CYS A 223 -5.05 -26.83 1.98
C CYS A 223 -5.95 -25.60 2.14
N VAL A 224 -6.19 -24.84 1.07
CA VAL A 224 -7.14 -23.71 1.10
C VAL A 224 -8.58 -24.16 1.34
N LEU A 225 -9.04 -25.19 0.62
CA LEU A 225 -10.44 -25.67 0.73
C LEU A 225 -10.75 -26.25 2.11
N SER A 226 -9.80 -26.96 2.71
CA SER A 226 -9.97 -27.54 4.04
C SER A 226 -9.76 -26.53 5.16
N GLY A 227 -8.90 -25.53 4.96
CA GLY A 227 -8.43 -24.65 6.04
C GLY A 227 -7.52 -25.37 7.04
N ASP A 228 -7.09 -26.60 6.73
CA ASP A 228 -6.27 -27.44 7.57
C ASP A 228 -4.87 -27.63 6.98
N ARG A 229 -3.91 -27.93 7.85
CA ARG A 229 -2.55 -28.26 7.42
C ARG A 229 -2.47 -29.65 6.78
N ILE A 230 -1.60 -29.78 5.79
CA ILE A 230 -1.33 -31.02 5.07
C ILE A 230 0.16 -31.34 5.22
N ASN A 231 0.49 -32.46 5.87
CA ASN A 231 1.86 -32.95 6.00
C ASN A 231 1.97 -34.31 5.32
N VAL A 232 2.68 -34.35 4.19
CA VAL A 232 2.95 -35.55 3.43
C VAL A 232 4.38 -36.02 3.73
N PRO A 233 4.56 -37.24 4.29
CA PRO A 233 5.89 -37.81 4.53
C PRO A 233 6.70 -38.00 3.25
N ASP A 234 6.09 -38.55 2.21
CA ASP A 234 6.72 -38.81 0.92
C ASP A 234 5.65 -38.91 -0.17
N LEU A 235 5.63 -37.95 -1.09
CA LEU A 235 4.68 -37.93 -2.20
C LEU A 235 4.85 -39.11 -3.17
N TYR A 236 6.07 -39.69 -3.28
CA TYR A 236 6.32 -40.85 -4.14
C TYR A 236 5.74 -42.15 -3.57
N SER A 237 5.29 -42.11 -2.32
CA SER A 237 4.75 -43.24 -1.57
C SER A 237 3.26 -43.06 -1.25
N LEU A 238 2.54 -42.18 -1.96
CA LEU A 238 1.10 -41.95 -1.78
C LEU A 238 0.24 -43.11 -2.30
N ASP A 239 -0.76 -43.47 -1.50
CA ASP A 239 -1.84 -44.37 -1.86
C ASP A 239 -2.80 -43.72 -2.88
N GLU A 240 -3.73 -44.52 -3.40
CA GLU A 240 -4.77 -44.04 -4.31
C GLU A 240 -5.55 -42.86 -3.68
N PRO A 241 -5.94 -41.84 -4.48
CA PRO A 241 -6.68 -40.67 -4.00
C PRO A 241 -7.86 -41.03 -3.09
N GLY A 242 -7.86 -40.51 -1.86
CA GLY A 242 -8.93 -40.71 -0.86
C GLY A 242 -8.76 -41.97 -0.01
N THR A 243 -7.62 -42.66 -0.09
CA THR A 243 -7.35 -43.89 0.66
C THR A 243 -6.07 -43.80 1.50
N GLY A 244 -6.00 -44.59 2.57
CA GLY A 244 -4.77 -44.80 3.36
C GLY A 244 -4.04 -43.51 3.76
N ASN A 245 -2.80 -43.36 3.28
CA ASN A 245 -1.94 -42.20 3.54
C ASN A 245 -2.18 -41.00 2.60
N ASN A 246 -3.19 -41.07 1.73
CA ASN A 246 -3.66 -39.98 0.84
C ASN A 246 -5.16 -39.65 1.06
N PRO A 247 -5.57 -39.23 2.28
CA PRO A 247 -6.96 -38.87 2.57
C PRO A 247 -7.44 -37.62 1.81
N TRP A 248 -6.52 -36.84 1.26
CA TRP A 248 -6.79 -35.55 0.61
C TRP A 248 -7.19 -35.67 -0.86
N GLY A 249 -6.85 -36.77 -1.53
CA GLY A 249 -7.35 -37.07 -2.87
C GLY A 249 -6.64 -36.36 -4.02
N PHE A 250 -5.50 -35.71 -3.79
CA PHE A 250 -4.68 -35.15 -4.87
C PHE A 250 -3.76 -36.20 -5.49
N ILE A 251 -3.25 -35.90 -6.69
CA ILE A 251 -2.32 -36.74 -7.44
C ILE A 251 -0.97 -36.01 -7.52
N HIS A 252 0.14 -36.74 -7.32
CA HIS A 252 1.49 -36.19 -7.53
C HIS A 252 1.71 -35.90 -9.02
N ASP A 253 1.68 -34.62 -9.40
CA ASP A 253 2.14 -34.19 -10.73
C ASP A 253 3.68 -34.13 -10.79
N ARG A 254 4.27 -35.09 -11.51
CA ARG A 254 5.73 -35.26 -11.63
C ARG A 254 6.34 -34.42 -12.75
N THR A 255 5.55 -33.66 -13.49
CA THR A 255 6.01 -32.88 -14.65
C THR A 255 7.13 -31.91 -14.26
N PHE A 256 7.01 -31.26 -13.10
CA PHE A 256 8.04 -30.38 -12.57
C PHE A 256 9.32 -31.14 -12.19
N ASP A 257 9.15 -32.22 -11.42
CA ASP A 257 10.23 -33.06 -10.90
C ASP A 257 11.09 -33.64 -12.02
N ASP A 258 10.46 -34.20 -13.04
CA ASP A 258 11.13 -34.84 -14.18
C ASP A 258 11.84 -33.80 -15.06
N LYS A 259 11.24 -32.60 -15.23
CA LYS A 259 11.82 -31.51 -16.02
C LYS A 259 13.06 -30.90 -15.36
N HIS A 260 13.05 -30.72 -14.04
CA HIS A 260 14.12 -30.03 -13.30
C HIS A 260 15.04 -30.97 -12.51
N ARG A 261 14.85 -32.29 -12.64
CA ARG A 261 15.60 -33.32 -11.90
C ARG A 261 15.61 -33.04 -10.40
N TYR A 262 14.43 -32.77 -9.85
CA TYR A 262 14.23 -32.41 -8.45
C TYR A 262 13.11 -33.30 -7.89
N GLN A 263 13.37 -34.13 -6.88
CA GLN A 263 12.34 -35.04 -6.35
C GLN A 263 11.63 -34.40 -5.18
N THR A 264 10.35 -34.07 -5.35
CA THR A 264 9.50 -33.54 -4.30
C THR A 264 9.00 -34.69 -3.43
N ARG A 265 9.59 -34.91 -2.25
CA ARG A 265 9.24 -36.02 -1.35
C ARG A 265 8.38 -35.56 -0.19
N SER A 266 8.98 -34.99 0.86
CA SER A 266 8.20 -34.51 1.99
C SER A 266 7.63 -33.12 1.70
N VAL A 267 6.36 -32.90 2.04
CA VAL A 267 5.68 -31.62 1.82
C VAL A 267 4.88 -31.23 3.05
N LEU A 268 5.01 -29.98 3.48
CA LEU A 268 4.19 -29.38 4.52
C LEU A 268 3.49 -28.14 3.95
N ALA A 269 2.17 -28.21 3.79
CA ALA A 269 1.35 -27.08 3.40
C ALA A 269 0.53 -26.58 4.59
N VAL A 270 0.60 -25.28 4.87
CA VAL A 270 -0.04 -24.64 6.02
C VAL A 270 -0.82 -23.40 5.55
N PRO A 271 -2.10 -23.28 5.91
CA PRO A 271 -2.90 -22.13 5.52
C PRO A 271 -2.50 -20.88 6.32
N MET A 272 -2.43 -19.75 5.63
CA MET A 272 -2.36 -18.43 6.23
C MET A 272 -3.79 -17.95 6.46
N ILE A 273 -4.14 -17.77 7.73
CA ILE A 273 -5.51 -17.44 8.16
C ILE A 273 -5.53 -16.00 8.67
N SER A 274 -6.50 -15.22 8.20
CA SER A 274 -6.72 -13.82 8.60
C SER A 274 -7.29 -13.72 10.03
N ALA A 275 -7.36 -12.50 10.57
CA ALA A 275 -8.04 -12.27 11.84
C ALA A 275 -9.55 -12.58 11.79
N ARG A 276 -10.13 -12.60 10.57
CA ARG A 276 -11.54 -12.96 10.31
C ARG A 276 -11.76 -14.45 10.08
N ALA A 277 -10.73 -15.27 10.27
CA ALA A 277 -10.72 -16.71 9.99
C ALA A 277 -10.85 -17.08 8.50
N ASP A 278 -10.53 -16.16 7.59
CA ASP A 278 -10.48 -16.44 6.15
C ASP A 278 -9.10 -16.99 5.77
N VAL A 279 -9.05 -18.00 4.90
CA VAL A 279 -7.79 -18.46 4.32
C VAL A 279 -7.37 -17.50 3.21
N ILE A 280 -6.30 -16.74 3.45
CA ILE A 280 -5.79 -15.74 2.51
C ILE A 280 -4.65 -16.29 1.65
N GLY A 281 -4.06 -17.42 2.03
CA GLY A 281 -3.00 -18.05 1.26
C GLY A 281 -2.47 -19.31 1.91
N VAL A 282 -1.41 -19.87 1.34
CA VAL A 282 -0.76 -21.11 1.81
C VAL A 282 0.75 -20.97 1.73
N ILE A 283 1.43 -21.38 2.80
CA ILE A 283 2.87 -21.62 2.79
C ILE A 283 3.08 -23.11 2.54
N GLN A 284 3.79 -23.47 1.48
CA GLN A 284 4.14 -24.84 1.16
C GLN A 284 5.65 -25.02 1.26
N LEU A 285 6.11 -25.89 2.14
CA LEU A 285 7.51 -26.26 2.30
C LEU A 285 7.76 -27.65 1.71
N ILE A 286 8.92 -27.83 1.11
CA ILE A 286 9.27 -29.01 0.34
C ILE A 286 10.63 -29.52 0.80
N ASN A 287 10.71 -30.84 1.00
CA ASN A 287 11.91 -31.60 1.35
C ASN A 287 12.58 -31.08 2.63
N LYS A 288 12.06 -31.48 3.80
CA LYS A 288 12.79 -31.29 5.05
C LYS A 288 14.07 -32.11 5.06
N ARG A 289 15.22 -31.46 5.26
CA ARG A 289 16.52 -32.15 5.31
C ARG A 289 16.77 -32.76 6.69
N ALA A 290 17.34 -33.97 6.70
CA ALA A 290 17.65 -34.73 7.91
C ALA A 290 18.68 -34.05 8.83
N LYS A 291 19.70 -33.40 8.25
CA LYS A 291 20.80 -32.75 8.98
C LYS A 291 21.35 -31.55 8.23
N GLY A 292 21.14 -30.35 8.79
CA GLY A 292 21.76 -29.10 8.33
C GLY A 292 21.56 -28.84 6.83
N TRP A 293 22.40 -27.95 6.29
CA TRP A 293 22.42 -27.65 4.87
C TRP A 293 23.21 -28.72 4.10
N ILE A 294 22.55 -29.36 3.14
CA ILE A 294 23.13 -30.27 2.15
C ILE A 294 22.50 -29.92 0.80
N GLN A 295 23.21 -29.99 -0.32
CA GLN A 295 22.59 -29.81 -1.62
C GLN A 295 21.98 -31.15 -2.08
N LEU A 296 20.73 -31.15 -2.56
CA LEU A 296 20.09 -32.37 -3.11
C LEU A 296 20.25 -32.37 -4.63
N ASP A 297 21.17 -33.17 -5.16
CA ASP A 297 21.45 -33.21 -6.60
C ASP A 297 21.18 -34.58 -7.23
N LEU A 298 21.63 -35.65 -6.57
CA LEU A 298 21.44 -37.02 -7.01
C LEU A 298 20.20 -37.66 -6.38
N PRO A 299 19.52 -38.62 -7.04
CA PRO A 299 18.38 -39.34 -6.47
C PRO A 299 18.61 -39.91 -5.06
N SER A 300 19.82 -40.43 -4.81
CA SER A 300 20.23 -40.95 -3.50
C SER A 300 20.24 -39.91 -2.38
N ASP A 301 20.43 -38.63 -2.72
CA ASP A 301 20.42 -37.53 -1.76
C ASP A 301 18.99 -37.30 -1.27
N PHE A 302 17.99 -37.45 -2.15
CA PHE A 302 16.58 -37.37 -1.77
C PHE A 302 16.14 -38.58 -0.94
N ASP A 303 16.65 -39.78 -1.26
CA ASP A 303 16.34 -41.02 -0.52
C ASP A 303 16.81 -40.99 0.94
N SER A 304 18.02 -40.48 1.18
CA SER A 304 18.66 -40.54 2.50
C SER A 304 18.68 -39.21 3.24
N GLY A 305 18.56 -38.10 2.51
CA GLY A 305 18.67 -36.74 3.03
C GLY A 305 17.34 -36.08 3.36
N VAL A 306 16.21 -36.60 2.87
CA VAL A 306 14.87 -36.03 3.11
C VAL A 306 14.11 -36.82 4.18
N VAL A 307 13.50 -36.11 5.13
CA VAL A 307 12.68 -36.67 6.21
C VAL A 307 11.31 -35.98 6.24
N THR A 308 10.37 -36.56 6.97
CA THR A 308 9.06 -35.96 7.25
C THR A 308 9.21 -34.71 8.12
N PHE A 309 8.35 -33.72 7.91
CA PHE A 309 8.22 -32.59 8.82
C PHE A 309 7.68 -33.08 10.18
N ASP A 310 8.39 -32.78 11.26
CA ASP A 310 7.97 -33.17 12.62
C ASP A 310 6.95 -32.20 13.22
N ASP A 311 6.30 -32.59 14.31
CA ASP A 311 5.29 -31.77 15.01
C ASP A 311 5.82 -30.38 15.40
N VAL A 312 7.12 -30.29 15.67
CA VAL A 312 7.81 -29.03 16.00
C VAL A 312 7.83 -28.11 14.77
N SER A 313 8.19 -28.65 13.61
CA SER A 313 8.16 -27.93 12.33
C SER A 313 6.74 -27.48 11.99
N GLU A 314 5.76 -28.37 12.15
CA GLU A 314 4.35 -28.02 11.95
C GLU A 314 3.92 -26.85 12.84
N ALA A 315 4.23 -26.91 14.14
CA ALA A 315 3.87 -25.87 15.10
C ALA A 315 4.51 -24.51 14.77
N TYR A 316 5.79 -24.49 14.37
CA TYR A 316 6.44 -23.24 13.96
C TYR A 316 5.84 -22.65 12.70
N VAL A 317 5.65 -23.46 11.65
CA VAL A 317 5.11 -22.97 10.39
C VAL A 317 3.66 -22.51 10.58
N SER A 318 2.87 -23.18 11.42
CA SER A 318 1.53 -22.73 11.79
C SER A 318 1.56 -21.35 12.44
N THR A 319 2.48 -21.14 13.38
CA THR A 319 2.64 -19.83 14.05
C THR A 319 3.08 -18.74 13.07
N LEU A 320 4.02 -19.05 12.17
CA LEU A 320 4.45 -18.14 11.12
C LEU A 320 3.33 -17.82 10.14
N ALA A 321 2.56 -18.81 9.72
CA ALA A 321 1.44 -18.65 8.80
C ALA A 321 0.33 -17.79 9.41
N SER A 322 0.06 -17.90 10.72
CA SER A 322 -0.88 -17.01 11.41
C SER A 322 -0.38 -15.55 11.46
N GLN A 323 0.90 -15.33 11.79
CA GLN A 323 1.48 -13.98 11.81
C GLN A 323 1.54 -13.36 10.41
N ALA A 324 1.92 -14.16 9.41
CA ALA A 324 1.88 -13.80 8.00
C ALA A 324 0.46 -13.45 7.55
N GLY A 325 -0.53 -14.24 7.97
CA GLY A 325 -1.95 -14.03 7.75
C GLY A 325 -2.39 -12.62 8.13
N ILE A 326 -2.12 -12.24 9.39
CA ILE A 326 -2.48 -10.92 9.94
C ILE A 326 -1.71 -9.79 9.25
N ALA A 327 -0.39 -9.96 9.04
CA ALA A 327 0.43 -8.93 8.39
C ALA A 327 -0.04 -8.66 6.95
N LEU A 328 -0.35 -9.72 6.20
CA LEU A 328 -0.81 -9.62 4.83
C LEU A 328 -2.22 -9.03 4.74
N GLU A 329 -3.14 -9.41 5.64
CA GLU A 329 -4.47 -8.76 5.76
C GLU A 329 -4.34 -7.25 5.95
N ASN A 330 -3.43 -6.79 6.83
CA ASN A 330 -3.21 -5.36 7.04
C ASN A 330 -2.71 -4.64 5.77
N VAL A 331 -1.79 -5.25 5.02
CA VAL A 331 -1.29 -4.67 3.76
C VAL A 331 -2.40 -4.61 2.70
N LEU A 332 -3.22 -5.65 2.59
CA LEU A 332 -4.35 -5.71 1.65
C LEU A 332 -5.42 -4.68 1.99
N LEU A 333 -5.83 -4.59 3.27
CA LEU A 333 -6.78 -3.59 3.76
C LEU A 333 -6.30 -2.17 3.43
N TYR A 334 -5.00 -1.90 3.61
CA TYR A 334 -4.43 -0.61 3.25
C TYR A 334 -4.53 -0.31 1.74
N GLN A 335 -4.26 -1.31 0.88
CA GLN A 335 -4.39 -1.19 -0.57
C GLN A 335 -5.86 -1.03 -1.01
N GLU A 336 -6.79 -1.73 -0.39
CA GLU A 336 -8.23 -1.60 -0.65
C GLU A 336 -8.73 -0.20 -0.30
N VAL A 337 -8.39 0.31 0.89
CA VAL A 337 -8.76 1.67 1.30
C VAL A 337 -8.19 2.70 0.33
N LYS A 338 -6.93 2.54 -0.09
CA LYS A 338 -6.30 3.43 -1.08
C LYS A 338 -7.04 3.37 -2.43
N THR A 339 -7.35 2.18 -2.91
CA THR A 339 -8.03 1.98 -4.21
C THR A 339 -9.45 2.55 -4.19
N LEU A 340 -10.18 2.31 -3.10
CA LEU A 340 -11.52 2.87 -2.89
C LEU A 340 -11.46 4.40 -2.89
N PHE A 341 -10.51 4.99 -2.17
CA PHE A 341 -10.36 6.44 -2.11
C PHE A 341 -9.96 7.04 -3.47
N ASP A 342 -8.99 6.43 -4.17
CA ASP A 342 -8.61 6.81 -5.54
C ASP A 342 -9.82 6.76 -6.49
N GLY A 343 -10.62 5.69 -6.43
CA GLY A 343 -11.84 5.54 -7.21
C GLY A 343 -12.89 6.60 -6.90
N PHE A 344 -13.08 6.91 -5.62
CA PHE A 344 -14.00 7.96 -5.18
C PHE A 344 -13.58 9.35 -5.69
N VAL A 345 -12.30 9.70 -5.57
CA VAL A 345 -11.76 10.98 -6.07
C VAL A 345 -11.98 11.10 -7.57
N LYS A 346 -11.62 10.08 -8.35
CA LYS A 346 -11.82 10.08 -9.81
C LYS A 346 -13.30 10.23 -10.18
N ALA A 347 -14.19 9.48 -9.55
CA ALA A 347 -15.63 9.59 -9.79
C ALA A 347 -16.17 10.99 -9.46
N ALA A 348 -15.71 11.61 -8.37
CA ALA A 348 -16.08 12.96 -8.00
C ALA A 348 -15.62 14.01 -9.02
N VAL A 349 -14.39 13.88 -9.53
CA VAL A 349 -13.86 14.74 -10.59
C VAL A 349 -14.68 14.59 -11.87
N THR A 350 -14.90 13.36 -12.34
CA THR A 350 -15.71 13.10 -13.54
C THR A 350 -17.12 13.68 -13.43
N ALA A 351 -17.74 13.59 -12.26
CA ALA A 351 -19.08 14.15 -12.02
C ALA A 351 -19.09 15.68 -12.14
N ILE A 352 -18.08 16.38 -11.62
CA ILE A 352 -17.99 17.84 -11.74
C ILE A 352 -17.67 18.27 -13.17
N GLU A 353 -16.71 17.60 -13.83
CA GLU A 353 -16.35 17.90 -15.22
C GLU A 353 -17.53 17.69 -16.19
N SER A 354 -18.45 16.76 -15.90
CA SER A 354 -19.67 16.56 -16.70
C SER A 354 -20.60 17.79 -16.72
N ARG A 355 -20.51 18.69 -15.72
CA ARG A 355 -21.29 19.93 -15.66
C ARG A 355 -20.64 21.09 -16.41
N ASP A 356 -19.33 21.02 -16.65
CA ASP A 356 -18.57 22.03 -17.38
C ASP A 356 -17.94 21.39 -18.63
N PRO A 357 -18.58 21.52 -19.80
CA PRO A 357 -18.10 20.94 -21.06
C PRO A 357 -16.65 21.30 -21.43
N THR A 358 -16.08 22.33 -20.81
CA THR A 358 -14.72 22.81 -21.10
C THR A 358 -13.64 22.19 -20.21
N THR A 359 -14.02 21.33 -19.26
CA THR A 359 -13.11 20.76 -18.25
C THR A 359 -12.87 19.26 -18.37
N SER A 360 -13.43 18.57 -19.37
CA SER A 360 -13.21 17.12 -19.51
C SER A 360 -11.72 16.76 -19.58
N GLY A 361 -11.24 15.93 -18.64
CA GLY A 361 -9.85 15.49 -18.54
C GLY A 361 -8.86 16.58 -18.12
N HIS A 362 -9.34 17.79 -17.80
CA HIS A 362 -8.50 18.91 -17.38
C HIS A 362 -7.81 18.61 -16.05
N SER A 363 -8.56 18.16 -15.05
CA SER A 363 -8.03 17.95 -13.70
C SER A 363 -6.94 16.87 -13.69
N GLU A 364 -7.10 15.83 -14.51
CA GLU A 364 -6.10 14.76 -14.69
C GLU A 364 -4.81 15.28 -15.32
N ARG A 365 -4.92 16.08 -16.40
CA ARG A 365 -3.75 16.69 -17.06
C ARG A 365 -3.03 17.68 -16.14
N VAL A 366 -3.76 18.50 -15.39
CA VAL A 366 -3.18 19.40 -14.39
C VAL A 366 -2.46 18.60 -13.30
N ALA A 367 -3.04 17.49 -12.83
CA ALA A 367 -2.38 16.61 -11.87
C ALA A 367 -1.10 16.00 -12.43
N GLU A 368 -1.13 15.48 -13.67
CA GLU A 368 0.06 14.92 -14.34
C GLU A 368 1.18 15.95 -14.49
N LEU A 369 0.85 17.16 -14.95
CA LEU A 369 1.79 18.26 -15.10
C LEU A 369 2.36 18.72 -13.75
N THR A 370 1.52 18.84 -12.73
CA THR A 370 1.94 19.32 -11.40
C THR A 370 2.84 18.30 -10.70
N VAL A 371 2.47 17.01 -10.75
CA VAL A 371 3.31 15.92 -10.22
C VAL A 371 4.61 15.79 -11.03
N GLY A 372 4.54 15.94 -12.35
CA GLY A 372 5.70 15.98 -13.23
C GLY A 372 6.67 17.10 -12.86
N LEU A 373 6.16 18.30 -12.58
CA LEU A 373 6.93 19.44 -12.12
C LEU A 373 7.54 19.18 -10.74
N ALA A 374 6.79 18.64 -9.78
CA ALA A 374 7.30 18.29 -8.46
C ALA A 374 8.46 17.27 -8.54
N ARG A 375 8.34 16.26 -9.42
CA ARG A 375 9.42 15.30 -9.69
C ARG A 375 10.64 15.96 -10.32
N ALA A 376 10.44 16.90 -11.25
CA ALA A 376 11.53 17.64 -11.88
C ALA A 376 12.27 18.54 -10.86
N VAL A 377 11.53 19.25 -10.01
CA VAL A 377 12.08 20.07 -8.92
C VAL A 377 12.88 19.20 -7.95
N SER A 378 12.39 18.01 -7.59
CA SER A 378 13.13 17.08 -6.73
C SER A 378 14.45 16.58 -7.31
N ARG A 379 14.63 16.71 -8.63
CA ARG A 379 15.89 16.35 -9.34
C ARG A 379 16.79 17.56 -9.59
N ALA A 380 16.34 18.77 -9.30
CA ALA A 380 17.14 19.97 -9.52
C ALA A 380 18.33 19.99 -8.54
N GLU A 381 19.54 20.16 -9.09
CA GLU A 381 20.79 20.23 -8.32
C GLU A 381 21.23 21.67 -8.02
N SER A 382 20.54 22.66 -8.57
CA SER A 382 20.85 24.09 -8.43
C SER A 382 19.56 24.92 -8.35
N GLY A 383 19.66 26.15 -7.84
CA GLY A 383 18.51 27.04 -7.61
C GLY A 383 18.04 27.12 -6.16
N HIS A 384 17.03 27.95 -5.90
CA HIS A 384 16.32 28.12 -4.65
C HIS A 384 15.66 26.82 -4.15
N TYR A 385 15.20 25.97 -5.08
CA TYR A 385 14.51 24.71 -4.75
C TYR A 385 15.43 23.48 -4.72
N ARG A 386 16.75 23.64 -4.79
CA ARG A 386 17.72 22.52 -4.87
C ARG A 386 17.63 21.52 -3.71
N GLU A 387 17.19 21.97 -2.53
CA GLU A 387 17.08 21.15 -1.30
C GLU A 387 15.67 20.56 -1.12
N LEU A 388 14.71 20.98 -1.95
CA LEU A 388 13.33 20.51 -1.87
C LEU A 388 13.22 19.11 -2.48
N ARG A 389 12.71 18.15 -1.70
CA ARG A 389 12.44 16.78 -2.13
C ARG A 389 11.03 16.41 -1.74
N PHE A 390 10.29 15.82 -2.68
CA PHE A 390 8.95 15.29 -2.42
C PHE A 390 9.02 13.78 -2.25
N SER A 391 8.49 13.27 -1.14
CA SER A 391 8.24 11.85 -0.94
C SER A 391 7.07 11.37 -1.80
N ASP A 392 6.88 10.05 -1.93
CA ASP A 392 5.72 9.50 -2.64
C ASP A 392 4.39 9.94 -2.02
N ASP A 393 4.36 10.11 -0.70
CA ASP A 393 3.20 10.63 0.03
C ASP A 393 2.95 12.11 -0.31
N ASP A 394 4.00 12.93 -0.44
CA ASP A 394 3.87 14.32 -0.86
C ASP A 394 3.37 14.41 -2.30
N LEU A 395 3.91 13.59 -3.21
CA LEU A 395 3.46 13.54 -4.60
C LEU A 395 1.99 13.12 -4.69
N LYS A 396 1.54 12.19 -3.84
CA LYS A 396 0.13 11.79 -3.76
C LYS A 396 -0.75 12.92 -3.22
N GLN A 397 -0.27 13.69 -2.25
CA GLN A 397 -0.95 14.89 -1.75
C GLN A 397 -1.11 15.93 -2.87
N ILE A 398 -0.05 16.17 -3.64
CA ILE A 398 -0.07 17.10 -4.79
C ILE A 398 -1.04 16.60 -5.86
N GLU A 399 -1.04 15.30 -6.17
CA GLU A 399 -1.95 14.68 -7.12
C GLU A 399 -3.41 14.91 -6.73
N TYR A 400 -3.81 14.59 -5.48
CA TYR A 400 -5.19 14.79 -5.03
C TYR A 400 -5.60 16.26 -4.97
N ALA A 401 -4.69 17.15 -4.53
CA ALA A 401 -4.97 18.57 -4.55
C ALA A 401 -5.20 19.08 -5.98
N SER A 402 -4.42 18.58 -6.94
CA SER A 402 -4.57 18.93 -8.36
C SER A 402 -5.83 18.34 -8.97
N LEU A 403 -6.22 17.12 -8.63
CA LEU A 403 -7.47 16.52 -9.12
C LEU A 403 -8.70 17.26 -8.60
N LEU A 404 -8.66 17.73 -7.35
CA LEU A 404 -9.83 18.30 -6.67
C LEU A 404 -9.86 19.83 -6.64
N HIS A 405 -8.89 20.52 -7.25
CA HIS A 405 -8.75 21.98 -7.17
C HIS A 405 -10.02 22.72 -7.59
N ASP A 406 -10.71 22.18 -8.60
CA ASP A 406 -11.87 22.77 -9.25
C ASP A 406 -13.22 22.20 -8.76
N PHE A 407 -13.22 21.31 -7.77
CA PHE A 407 -14.44 20.63 -7.28
C PHE A 407 -15.55 21.63 -6.86
N GLY A 408 -15.15 22.77 -6.31
CA GLY A 408 -16.04 23.85 -5.85
C GLY A 408 -16.85 24.53 -6.95
N LYS A 409 -16.59 24.26 -8.24
CA LYS A 409 -17.47 24.64 -9.35
C LYS A 409 -18.88 24.08 -9.17
N VAL A 410 -19.05 23.04 -8.34
CA VAL A 410 -20.35 22.53 -7.93
C VAL A 410 -21.28 23.61 -7.38
N GLY A 411 -20.72 24.60 -6.66
CA GLY A 411 -21.45 25.68 -6.01
C GLY A 411 -21.73 26.89 -6.91
N VAL A 412 -21.22 26.91 -8.14
CA VAL A 412 -21.45 28.00 -9.11
C VAL A 412 -22.73 27.72 -9.90
N ARG A 413 -23.54 28.75 -10.15
CA ARG A 413 -24.75 28.63 -10.96
C ARG A 413 -24.42 28.21 -12.38
N GLU A 414 -25.18 27.25 -12.89
CA GLU A 414 -24.94 26.63 -14.21
C GLU A 414 -24.91 27.66 -15.35
N HIS A 415 -25.89 28.57 -15.42
CA HIS A 415 -25.96 29.57 -16.49
C HIS A 415 -24.75 30.52 -16.52
N ILE A 416 -24.09 30.75 -15.38
CA ILE A 416 -22.84 31.54 -15.31
C ILE A 416 -21.65 30.67 -15.71
N LEU A 417 -21.60 29.42 -15.24
CA LEU A 417 -20.53 28.46 -15.55
C LEU A 417 -20.40 28.20 -17.06
N VAL A 418 -21.53 28.09 -17.78
CA VAL A 418 -21.55 27.81 -19.23
C VAL A 418 -21.60 29.07 -20.11
N LYS A 419 -21.44 30.28 -19.53
CA LYS A 419 -21.58 31.56 -20.25
C LYS A 419 -20.43 31.82 -21.22
N ALA A 420 -20.63 31.46 -22.50
CA ALA A 420 -19.62 31.58 -23.55
C ALA A 420 -19.47 33.00 -24.15
N LYS A 421 -20.57 33.76 -24.24
CA LYS A 421 -20.63 35.12 -24.83
C LYS A 421 -20.99 36.16 -23.78
N LYS A 422 -20.81 37.45 -24.09
CA LYS A 422 -21.05 38.54 -23.12
C LYS A 422 -22.52 38.63 -22.68
N LEU A 423 -23.44 38.37 -23.62
CA LEU A 423 -24.87 38.26 -23.41
C LEU A 423 -25.27 36.80 -23.23
N TYR A 424 -26.30 36.58 -22.41
CA TYR A 424 -27.01 35.31 -22.40
C TYR A 424 -27.78 35.11 -23.71
N GLU A 425 -28.05 33.84 -24.05
CA GLU A 425 -28.74 33.51 -25.30
C GLU A 425 -30.13 34.15 -25.37
N HIS A 426 -30.88 34.15 -24.25
CA HIS A 426 -32.18 34.79 -24.18
C HIS A 426 -32.10 36.32 -24.34
N GLU A 427 -31.07 36.99 -23.80
CA GLU A 427 -30.86 38.43 -24.01
C GLU A 427 -30.57 38.74 -25.47
N ARG A 428 -29.71 37.93 -26.11
CA ARG A 428 -29.41 38.04 -27.54
C ARG A 428 -30.68 37.91 -28.38
N GLU A 429 -31.52 36.92 -28.09
CA GLU A 429 -32.79 36.72 -28.79
C GLU A 429 -33.75 37.89 -28.58
N LEU A 430 -33.87 38.42 -27.35
CA LEU A 430 -34.69 39.58 -27.04
C LEU A 430 -34.24 40.83 -27.80
N ILE A 431 -32.93 41.08 -27.90
CA ILE A 431 -32.38 42.19 -28.71
C ILE A 431 -32.77 41.99 -30.17
N LEU A 432 -32.59 40.79 -30.74
CA LEU A 432 -32.94 40.54 -32.15
C LEU A 432 -34.44 40.76 -32.41
N GLN A 433 -35.31 40.30 -31.51
CA GLN A 433 -36.75 40.53 -31.60
C GLN A 433 -37.09 42.03 -31.50
N ARG A 434 -36.44 42.76 -30.58
CA ARG A 434 -36.61 44.20 -30.42
C ARG A 434 -36.23 44.94 -31.70
N PHE A 435 -35.10 44.61 -32.32
CA PHE A 435 -34.70 45.22 -33.59
C PHE A 435 -35.62 44.84 -34.76
N GLN A 436 -36.19 43.64 -34.78
CA GLN A 436 -37.24 43.28 -35.75
C GLN A 436 -38.49 44.13 -35.57
N LEU A 437 -38.89 44.41 -34.32
CA LEU A 437 -40.01 45.31 -34.01
C LEU A 437 -39.72 46.74 -34.48
N ILE A 438 -38.54 47.28 -34.18
CA ILE A 438 -38.11 48.62 -34.63
C ILE A 438 -38.14 48.71 -36.16
N LYS A 439 -37.61 47.69 -36.85
CA LYS A 439 -37.61 47.60 -38.31
C LYS A 439 -39.02 47.55 -38.89
N ARG A 440 -39.96 46.86 -38.22
CA ARG A 440 -41.38 46.87 -38.60
C ARG A 440 -42.02 48.25 -38.37
N GLY A 441 -41.69 48.91 -37.26
CA GLY A 441 -42.12 50.27 -36.96
C GLY A 441 -41.76 51.25 -38.06
N TYR A 442 -40.48 51.29 -38.48
CA TYR A 442 -40.05 52.16 -39.59
C TYR A 442 -40.74 51.84 -40.92
N LYS A 443 -41.02 50.56 -41.21
CA LYS A 443 -41.77 50.18 -42.42
C LYS A 443 -43.22 50.69 -42.38
N ILE A 444 -43.88 50.58 -41.22
CA ILE A 444 -45.23 51.09 -41.02
C ILE A 444 -45.24 52.61 -41.17
N GLU A 445 -44.35 53.33 -40.49
CA GLU A 445 -44.22 54.79 -40.61
C GLU A 445 -43.97 55.23 -42.06
N GLY A 446 -43.12 54.50 -42.79
CA GLY A 446 -42.86 54.74 -44.21
C GLY A 446 -44.12 54.53 -45.07
N LEU A 447 -44.86 53.43 -44.86
CA LEU A 447 -46.11 53.16 -45.56
C LEU A 447 -47.21 54.18 -45.24
N GLU A 448 -47.37 54.55 -43.98
CA GLU A 448 -48.32 55.59 -43.55
C GLU A 448 -47.98 56.94 -44.19
N SER A 449 -46.70 57.29 -44.28
CA SER A 449 -46.23 58.50 -44.95
C SER A 449 -46.57 58.48 -46.44
N LYS A 450 -46.37 57.33 -47.11
CA LYS A 450 -46.76 57.16 -48.52
C LYS A 450 -48.27 57.25 -48.74
N VAL A 451 -49.07 56.61 -47.89
CA VAL A 451 -50.55 56.64 -47.97
C VAL A 451 -51.05 58.06 -47.80
N ARG A 452 -50.55 58.78 -46.79
CA ARG A 452 -50.90 60.19 -46.54
C ARG A 452 -50.59 61.07 -47.74
N TYR A 453 -49.38 60.93 -48.29
CA TYR A 453 -48.97 61.71 -49.45
C TYR A 453 -49.80 61.38 -50.71
N LEU A 454 -50.12 60.10 -50.96
CA LEU A 454 -50.98 59.68 -52.07
C LEU A 454 -52.43 60.18 -51.96
N MET A 455 -52.93 60.41 -50.73
CA MET A 455 -54.26 60.98 -50.50
C MET A 455 -54.29 62.50 -50.79
N GLU A 456 -53.15 63.18 -50.75
CA GLU A 456 -53.04 64.64 -50.84
C GLU A 456 -52.51 65.15 -52.20
N ALA A 457 -51.76 64.35 -52.96
CA ALA A 457 -51.03 64.78 -54.17
C ALA A 457 -51.68 64.37 -55.52
N SER A 458 -51.39 65.14 -56.59
CA SER A 458 -51.76 64.78 -57.98
C SER A 458 -50.81 63.71 -58.56
N ARG A 459 -51.33 62.79 -59.40
CA ARG A 459 -50.60 61.60 -59.90
C ARG A 459 -49.23 61.90 -60.54
N GLU A 460 -49.07 63.06 -61.16
CA GLU A 460 -47.84 63.42 -61.92
C GLU A 460 -46.70 63.92 -61.01
N GLN A 461 -46.99 64.37 -59.78
CA GLN A 461 -45.99 64.83 -58.81
C GLN A 461 -45.68 63.78 -57.73
N ALA A 462 -46.31 62.60 -57.79
CA ALA A 462 -46.27 61.64 -56.70
C ALA A 462 -45.04 60.71 -56.72
N GLN A 463 -44.50 60.40 -57.90
CA GLN A 463 -43.47 59.39 -58.11
C GLN A 463 -42.15 59.71 -57.37
N GLU A 464 -41.58 60.90 -57.58
CA GLU A 464 -40.27 61.29 -57.02
C GLU A 464 -40.27 61.30 -55.48
N HIS A 465 -41.38 61.73 -54.87
CA HIS A 465 -41.50 61.78 -53.41
C HIS A 465 -41.63 60.38 -52.79
N LEU A 466 -42.40 59.48 -53.43
CA LEU A 466 -42.51 58.08 -53.00
C LEU A 466 -41.15 57.37 -53.06
N GLU A 467 -40.37 57.63 -54.12
CA GLU A 467 -39.00 57.12 -54.25
C GLU A 467 -38.04 57.72 -53.21
N SER A 468 -38.27 58.95 -52.77
CA SER A 468 -37.52 59.54 -51.64
C SER A 468 -37.84 58.80 -50.33
N ILE A 469 -39.12 58.56 -50.03
CA ILE A 469 -39.54 57.82 -48.83
C ILE A 469 -38.97 56.40 -48.84
N ASP A 470 -38.92 55.73 -50.00
CA ASP A 470 -38.29 54.42 -50.14
C ASP A 470 -36.79 54.45 -49.87
N ARG A 471 -36.07 55.45 -50.38
CA ARG A 471 -34.64 55.60 -50.11
C ARG A 471 -34.35 55.87 -48.63
N ASP A 472 -35.13 56.73 -47.99
CA ASP A 472 -34.97 57.03 -46.57
C ASP A 472 -35.26 55.81 -45.70
N LEU A 473 -36.34 55.06 -46.01
CA LEU A 473 -36.66 53.81 -45.34
C LEU A 473 -35.58 52.75 -45.53
N ALA A 474 -35.07 52.60 -46.76
CA ALA A 474 -33.98 51.69 -47.05
C ALA A 474 -32.72 52.06 -46.25
N GLY A 475 -32.38 53.35 -46.17
CA GLY A 475 -31.27 53.86 -45.37
C GLY A 475 -31.40 53.51 -43.88
N LYS A 476 -32.55 53.79 -43.26
CA LYS A 476 -32.84 53.42 -41.86
C LYS A 476 -32.75 51.92 -41.61
N VAL A 477 -33.26 51.11 -42.55
CA VAL A 477 -33.20 49.66 -42.47
C VAL A 477 -31.76 49.16 -42.52
N THR A 478 -30.94 49.68 -43.44
CA THR A 478 -29.52 49.33 -43.54
C THR A 478 -28.76 49.73 -42.27
N GLU A 479 -29.03 50.91 -41.72
CA GLU A 479 -28.43 51.35 -40.45
C GLU A 479 -28.74 50.38 -39.29
N LEU A 480 -30.00 49.95 -39.15
CA LEU A 480 -30.38 48.95 -38.14
C LEU A 480 -29.66 47.61 -38.35
N ASP A 481 -29.54 47.15 -39.60
CA ASP A 481 -28.86 45.89 -39.90
C ASP A 481 -27.35 45.97 -39.55
N ASP A 482 -26.73 47.13 -39.73
CA ASP A 482 -25.33 47.36 -39.33
C ASP A 482 -25.16 47.49 -37.81
N ILE A 483 -26.13 48.08 -37.11
CA ILE A 483 -26.17 48.10 -35.63
C ILE A 483 -26.25 46.66 -35.09
N ILE A 484 -27.13 45.82 -35.64
CA ILE A 484 -27.25 44.41 -35.21
C ILE A 484 -25.93 43.67 -35.42
N LYS A 485 -25.29 43.80 -36.59
CA LYS A 485 -23.99 43.18 -36.84
C LYS A 485 -22.95 43.63 -35.81
N PHE A 486 -22.92 44.93 -35.50
CA PHE A 486 -22.01 45.48 -34.50
C PHE A 486 -22.27 44.91 -33.10
N ILE A 487 -23.53 44.80 -32.68
CA ILE A 487 -23.91 44.18 -31.40
C ILE A 487 -23.48 42.71 -31.36
N LEU A 488 -23.75 41.94 -32.41
CA LEU A 488 -23.39 40.52 -32.49
C LEU A 488 -21.87 40.30 -32.46
N ASN A 489 -21.10 41.15 -33.14
CA ASN A 489 -19.64 41.13 -33.07
C ASN A 489 -19.14 41.55 -31.68
N SER A 490 -19.77 42.55 -31.06
CA SER A 490 -19.42 43.01 -29.72
C SER A 490 -19.70 41.97 -28.63
N ASN A 491 -20.66 41.07 -28.86
CA ASN A 491 -21.02 39.97 -27.98
C ASN A 491 -19.95 38.87 -27.89
N GLU A 492 -19.02 38.81 -28.84
CA GLU A 492 -17.91 37.86 -28.80
C GLU A 492 -16.95 38.19 -27.63
N PRO A 493 -16.32 37.18 -27.00
CA PRO A 493 -15.43 37.36 -25.85
C PRO A 493 -14.03 37.87 -26.26
N THR A 494 -13.99 38.80 -27.20
CA THR A 494 -12.79 39.45 -27.74
C THR A 494 -12.65 40.88 -27.19
N VAL A 495 -11.43 41.42 -27.27
CA VAL A 495 -11.20 42.82 -26.93
C VAL A 495 -11.88 43.69 -27.98
N LEU A 496 -12.74 44.60 -27.53
CA LEU A 496 -13.39 45.58 -28.41
C LEU A 496 -12.32 46.49 -29.05
N GLU A 497 -12.48 46.76 -30.35
CA GLU A 497 -11.66 47.72 -31.07
C GLU A 497 -11.85 49.15 -30.53
N GLN A 498 -10.88 50.05 -30.78
CA GLN A 498 -10.97 51.46 -30.36
C GLN A 498 -12.25 52.10 -30.91
N GLY A 499 -13.01 52.79 -30.05
CA GLY A 499 -14.31 53.39 -30.41
C GLY A 499 -15.53 52.48 -30.17
N GLY A 500 -15.31 51.20 -29.83
CA GLY A 500 -16.41 50.25 -29.67
C GLY A 500 -17.32 50.53 -28.46
N PHE A 501 -16.75 51.03 -27.36
CA PHE A 501 -17.52 51.37 -26.15
C PHE A 501 -18.43 52.55 -26.38
N GLU A 502 -17.93 53.58 -27.06
CA GLU A 502 -18.66 54.78 -27.44
C GLU A 502 -19.83 54.43 -28.36
N ARG A 503 -19.63 53.53 -29.33
CA ARG A 503 -20.70 53.09 -30.23
C ARG A 503 -21.80 52.32 -29.49
N ILE A 504 -21.47 51.44 -28.54
CA ILE A 504 -22.47 50.77 -27.70
C ILE A 504 -23.24 51.79 -26.86
N ALA A 505 -22.56 52.79 -26.28
CA ALA A 505 -23.21 53.84 -25.50
C ALA A 505 -24.16 54.70 -26.35
N GLU A 506 -23.77 55.00 -27.59
CA GLU A 506 -24.62 55.69 -28.57
C GLU A 506 -25.88 54.87 -28.87
N ILE A 507 -25.73 53.58 -29.19
CA ILE A 507 -26.87 52.68 -29.45
C ILE A 507 -27.79 52.59 -28.23
N ALA A 508 -27.24 52.49 -27.02
CA ALA A 508 -28.03 52.48 -25.79
C ALA A 508 -28.80 53.79 -25.55
N GLY A 509 -28.31 54.91 -26.10
CA GLY A 509 -28.99 56.21 -26.08
C GLY A 509 -30.11 56.36 -27.12
N MET A 510 -30.20 55.46 -28.10
CA MET A 510 -31.27 55.47 -29.09
C MET A 510 -32.57 54.91 -28.50
N SER A 511 -33.71 55.46 -28.95
CA SER A 511 -35.02 55.07 -28.47
C SER A 511 -35.98 54.77 -29.61
N TYR A 512 -36.86 53.80 -29.42
CA TYR A 512 -37.97 53.50 -30.34
C TYR A 512 -39.30 53.69 -29.63
N LYS A 513 -40.36 53.83 -30.43
CA LYS A 513 -41.73 53.90 -29.95
C LYS A 513 -42.42 52.56 -30.22
N ASP A 514 -43.05 51.98 -29.21
CA ASP A 514 -43.82 50.74 -29.35
C ASP A 514 -45.25 50.99 -29.86
N GLU A 515 -46.02 49.92 -30.04
CA GLU A 515 -47.42 49.97 -30.52
C GLU A 515 -48.37 50.72 -29.56
N THR A 516 -48.02 50.80 -28.27
CA THR A 516 -48.78 51.57 -27.27
C THR A 516 -48.40 53.05 -27.23
N GLY A 517 -47.33 53.41 -27.94
CA GLY A 517 -46.74 54.73 -27.95
C GLY A 517 -45.73 54.99 -26.84
N SER A 518 -45.36 53.96 -26.08
CA SER A 518 -44.33 54.05 -25.04
C SER A 518 -42.94 54.08 -25.69
N ILE A 519 -42.02 54.81 -25.08
CA ILE A 519 -40.64 54.95 -25.56
C ILE A 519 -39.76 53.93 -24.84
N GLY A 520 -39.14 53.04 -25.61
CA GLY A 520 -38.19 52.04 -25.13
C GLY A 520 -36.78 52.29 -25.68
N PRO A 521 -35.71 51.91 -24.96
CA PRO A 521 -34.35 52.03 -25.47
C PRO A 521 -34.02 50.90 -26.44
N PHE A 522 -33.06 51.12 -27.35
CA PHE A 522 -32.58 50.08 -28.26
C PHE A 522 -31.84 48.97 -27.49
N LEU A 523 -31.07 49.35 -26.46
CA LEU A 523 -30.41 48.45 -25.51
C LEU A 523 -30.73 48.90 -24.09
N ASN A 524 -31.02 47.96 -23.20
CA ASN A 524 -31.17 48.28 -21.78
C ASN A 524 -29.79 48.44 -21.11
N THR A 525 -29.78 48.89 -19.85
CA THR A 525 -28.54 49.16 -19.10
C THR A 525 -27.67 47.91 -18.91
N ASP A 526 -28.29 46.75 -18.67
CA ASP A 526 -27.59 45.48 -18.39
C ASP A 526 -26.97 44.88 -19.68
N GLU A 527 -27.71 44.94 -20.78
CA GLU A 527 -27.27 44.54 -22.13
C GLU A 527 -26.08 45.41 -22.58
N ALA A 528 -26.18 46.73 -22.40
CA ALA A 528 -25.10 47.66 -22.73
C ALA A 528 -23.85 47.42 -21.86
N SER A 529 -24.03 47.26 -20.54
CA SER A 529 -22.94 46.94 -19.60
C SER A 529 -22.24 45.64 -19.97
N SER A 530 -23.00 44.59 -20.31
CA SER A 530 -22.47 43.30 -20.74
C SER A 530 -21.68 43.41 -22.04
N LEU A 531 -22.21 44.11 -23.05
CA LEU A 531 -21.50 44.32 -24.31
C LEU A 531 -20.20 45.14 -24.14
N GLN A 532 -20.17 46.03 -23.14
CA GLN A 532 -19.01 46.84 -22.75
C GLN A 532 -18.02 46.10 -21.83
N ILE A 533 -18.05 44.78 -21.75
CA ILE A 533 -16.98 44.01 -21.10
C ILE A 533 -15.70 44.09 -21.96
N ARG A 534 -14.60 44.58 -21.35
CA ARG A 534 -13.29 44.76 -22.03
C ARG A 534 -12.61 43.46 -22.44
N ARG A 535 -12.71 42.43 -21.59
CA ARG A 535 -12.04 41.14 -21.80
C ARG A 535 -12.87 40.02 -21.18
N GLY A 536 -13.14 38.97 -21.96
CA GLY A 536 -13.98 37.85 -21.54
C GLY A 536 -15.48 38.09 -21.73
N SER A 537 -16.29 37.21 -21.16
CA SER A 537 -17.76 37.20 -21.25
C SER A 537 -18.46 37.61 -19.95
N LEU A 538 -17.74 37.72 -18.85
CA LEU A 538 -18.30 37.82 -17.51
C LEU A 538 -18.28 39.25 -16.98
N THR A 539 -19.40 39.66 -16.38
CA THR A 539 -19.48 40.87 -15.57
C THR A 539 -18.67 40.71 -14.28
N GLU A 540 -18.45 41.81 -13.54
CA GLU A 540 -17.73 41.74 -12.27
C GLU A 540 -18.42 40.82 -11.25
N GLN A 541 -19.75 40.89 -11.17
CA GLN A 541 -20.54 40.05 -10.26
C GLN A 541 -20.45 38.57 -10.64
N GLU A 542 -20.60 38.25 -11.93
CA GLU A 542 -20.44 36.88 -12.43
C GLU A 542 -19.02 36.34 -12.21
N ARG A 543 -18.00 37.19 -12.36
CA ARG A 543 -16.61 36.81 -12.10
C ARG A 543 -16.36 36.53 -10.61
N LEU A 544 -16.91 37.34 -9.72
CA LEU A 544 -16.84 37.08 -8.27
C LEU A 544 -17.51 35.76 -7.90
N GLU A 545 -18.65 35.45 -8.53
CA GLU A 545 -19.33 34.17 -8.31
C GLU A 545 -18.50 32.99 -8.81
N ILE A 546 -17.89 33.08 -10.01
CA ILE A 546 -16.97 32.03 -10.49
C ILE A 546 -15.76 31.90 -9.56
N ASN A 547 -15.13 33.00 -9.14
CA ASN A 547 -13.96 32.96 -8.25
C ASN A 547 -14.28 32.32 -6.89
N SER A 548 -15.56 32.28 -6.47
CA SER A 548 -15.98 31.60 -5.24
C SER A 548 -15.75 30.09 -5.26
N HIS A 549 -15.56 29.48 -6.45
CA HIS A 549 -15.30 28.04 -6.57
C HIS A 549 -14.08 27.62 -5.75
N VAL A 550 -13.03 28.44 -5.65
CA VAL A 550 -11.84 28.11 -4.85
C VAL A 550 -12.19 27.99 -3.37
N VAL A 551 -13.03 28.90 -2.87
CA VAL A 551 -13.51 28.89 -1.49
C VAL A 551 -14.42 27.68 -1.25
N HIS A 552 -15.29 27.36 -2.22
CA HIS A 552 -16.12 26.15 -2.16
C HIS A 552 -15.28 24.87 -2.16
N SER A 553 -14.26 24.76 -3.02
CA SER A 553 -13.30 23.66 -3.06
C SER A 553 -12.62 23.52 -1.70
N TYR A 554 -12.03 24.60 -1.19
CA TYR A 554 -11.35 24.61 0.11
C TYR A 554 -12.27 24.12 1.24
N ASN A 555 -13.47 24.69 1.35
CA ASN A 555 -14.43 24.35 2.40
C ASN A 555 -14.94 22.90 2.31
N PHE A 556 -15.12 22.38 1.10
CA PHE A 556 -15.48 20.98 0.90
C PHE A 556 -14.32 20.06 1.32
N LEU A 557 -13.11 20.35 0.85
CA LEU A 557 -11.93 19.54 1.15
C LEU A 557 -11.61 19.56 2.66
N CYS A 558 -11.86 20.66 3.38
CA CYS A 558 -11.71 20.70 4.84
C CYS A 558 -12.67 19.77 5.60
N GLN A 559 -13.76 19.29 5.00
CA GLN A 559 -14.69 18.35 5.62
C GLN A 559 -14.21 16.89 5.52
N ILE A 560 -13.30 16.60 4.59
CA ILE A 560 -12.76 15.26 4.41
C ILE A 560 -11.75 14.98 5.55
N PRO A 561 -11.86 13.83 6.24
CA PRO A 561 -10.92 13.46 7.31
C PRO A 561 -9.59 12.97 6.71
N TRP A 562 -8.77 13.91 6.23
CA TRP A 562 -7.47 13.59 5.63
C TRP A 562 -6.54 12.88 6.59
N SER A 563 -5.79 11.91 6.08
CA SER A 563 -4.66 11.33 6.80
C SER A 563 -3.59 12.39 7.08
N ARG A 564 -2.69 12.11 8.02
CA ARG A 564 -1.58 13.01 8.36
C ARG A 564 -0.73 13.40 7.15
N THR A 565 -0.55 12.47 6.19
CA THR A 565 0.23 12.68 4.97
C THR A 565 -0.52 13.46 3.89
N LEU A 566 -1.86 13.54 3.96
CA LEU A 566 -2.69 14.23 2.96
C LEU A 566 -3.34 15.53 3.49
N ARG A 567 -3.05 15.93 4.73
CA ARG A 567 -3.66 17.12 5.37
C ARG A 567 -3.47 18.44 4.61
N GLY A 568 -2.47 18.53 3.74
CA GLY A 568 -2.19 19.73 2.94
C GLY A 568 -3.08 19.88 1.70
N VAL A 569 -3.86 18.85 1.33
CA VAL A 569 -4.72 18.88 0.13
C VAL A 569 -5.60 20.14 0.06
N PRO A 570 -6.36 20.52 1.12
CA PRO A 570 -7.21 21.71 1.06
C PRO A 570 -6.42 22.99 0.84
N GLU A 571 -5.29 23.17 1.50
CA GLU A 571 -4.48 24.40 1.41
C GLU A 571 -3.84 24.56 0.03
N ILE A 572 -3.35 23.46 -0.55
CA ILE A 572 -2.75 23.45 -1.89
C ILE A 572 -3.84 23.76 -2.93
N ALA A 573 -4.95 23.01 -2.89
CA ALA A 573 -6.09 23.20 -3.80
C ALA A 573 -6.70 24.59 -3.64
N GLY A 574 -6.80 25.13 -2.42
CA GLY A 574 -7.40 26.44 -2.16
C GLY A 574 -6.53 27.64 -2.53
N ALA A 575 -5.27 27.42 -2.93
CA ALA A 575 -4.31 28.49 -3.23
C ALA A 575 -3.84 28.52 -4.70
N HIS A 576 -4.38 27.66 -5.58
CA HIS A 576 -3.92 27.55 -6.97
C HIS A 576 -4.20 28.81 -7.84
N HIS A 577 -5.09 29.71 -7.40
CA HIS A 577 -5.35 31.00 -8.04
C HIS A 577 -4.69 32.20 -7.31
N GLU A 578 -3.87 31.94 -6.29
CA GLU A 578 -3.02 32.96 -5.67
C GLU A 578 -1.87 33.33 -6.61
N LYS A 579 -1.40 34.58 -6.52
CA LYS A 579 -0.30 35.11 -7.35
C LYS A 579 0.77 35.68 -6.45
N LEU A 580 2.04 35.55 -6.84
CA LEU A 580 3.15 35.97 -5.98
C LEU A 580 3.12 37.46 -5.61
N ASP A 581 2.58 38.31 -6.50
CA ASP A 581 2.39 39.76 -6.29
C ASP A 581 1.21 40.10 -5.36
N GLY A 582 0.39 39.12 -4.96
CA GLY A 582 -0.80 39.29 -4.13
C GLY A 582 -2.04 39.75 -4.88
N THR A 583 -2.02 39.78 -6.22
CA THR A 583 -3.20 40.11 -7.04
C THR A 583 -4.13 38.91 -7.29
N GLY A 584 -3.76 37.73 -6.78
CA GLY A 584 -4.55 36.51 -6.83
C GLY A 584 -5.70 36.48 -5.84
N TYR A 585 -6.34 35.32 -5.72
CA TYR A 585 -7.50 35.11 -4.85
C TYR A 585 -7.50 33.66 -4.32
N PRO A 586 -8.21 33.35 -3.21
CA PRO A 586 -9.15 34.20 -2.46
C PRO A 586 -8.54 35.01 -1.31
N LYS A 587 -7.35 34.67 -0.80
CA LYS A 587 -6.73 35.29 0.38
C LYS A 587 -5.69 36.35 0.04
N GLN A 588 -5.32 36.51 -1.23
CA GLN A 588 -4.31 37.49 -1.69
C GLN A 588 -2.94 37.24 -1.04
N LEU A 589 -2.55 35.97 -0.95
CA LEU A 589 -1.28 35.55 -0.40
C LEU A 589 -0.12 36.06 -1.27
N LYS A 590 1.04 36.32 -0.65
CA LYS A 590 2.23 36.84 -1.34
C LYS A 590 3.43 35.92 -1.14
N GLY A 591 4.20 35.73 -2.21
CA GLY A 591 5.47 34.99 -2.17
C GLY A 591 5.37 33.70 -1.34
N ASP A 592 6.16 33.65 -0.26
CA ASP A 592 6.31 32.52 0.66
C ASP A 592 5.08 32.11 1.47
N GLN A 593 4.02 32.92 1.43
CA GLN A 593 2.73 32.52 2.00
C GLN A 593 1.99 31.49 1.14
N ILE A 594 2.31 31.41 -0.16
CA ILE A 594 1.71 30.44 -1.09
C ILE A 594 2.50 29.14 -1.02
N PRO A 595 1.86 28.00 -0.70
CA PRO A 595 2.52 26.70 -0.73
C PRO A 595 3.18 26.44 -2.08
N VAL A 596 4.42 25.95 -2.09
CA VAL A 596 5.14 25.63 -3.33
C VAL A 596 4.34 24.73 -4.28
N PRO A 597 3.63 23.68 -3.80
CA PRO A 597 2.74 22.90 -4.66
C PRO A 597 1.62 23.68 -5.33
N ALA A 598 1.05 24.69 -4.66
CA ALA A 598 0.02 25.53 -5.26
C ALA A 598 0.60 26.42 -6.36
N ARG A 599 1.84 26.91 -6.21
CA ARG A 599 2.56 27.65 -7.26
C ARG A 599 2.84 26.78 -8.49
N MET A 600 3.24 25.52 -8.25
CA MET A 600 3.42 24.53 -9.33
C MET A 600 2.10 24.27 -10.06
N MET A 601 1.02 24.09 -9.30
CA MET A 601 -0.33 23.85 -9.86
C MET A 601 -0.83 25.06 -10.66
N ALA A 602 -0.60 26.29 -10.20
CA ALA A 602 -0.97 27.50 -10.93
C ALA A 602 -0.34 27.55 -12.32
N ILE A 603 0.94 27.15 -12.45
CA ILE A 603 1.63 27.07 -13.75
C ILE A 603 0.98 25.98 -14.63
N ALA A 604 0.72 24.80 -14.06
CA ALA A 604 0.13 23.67 -14.77
C ALA A 604 -1.30 23.95 -15.24
N ASP A 605 -2.14 24.55 -14.39
CA ASP A 605 -3.52 24.94 -14.68
C ASP A 605 -3.58 25.97 -15.81
N ILE A 606 -2.81 27.06 -15.71
CA ILE A 606 -2.77 28.08 -16.77
C ILE A 606 -2.28 27.48 -18.08
N TYR A 607 -1.26 26.61 -18.04
CA TYR A 607 -0.78 25.94 -19.25
C TYR A 607 -1.87 25.07 -19.89
N ASP A 608 -2.50 24.17 -19.13
CA ASP A 608 -3.54 23.28 -19.65
C ASP A 608 -4.73 24.07 -20.19
N ALA A 609 -5.17 25.12 -19.48
CA ALA A 609 -6.25 26.00 -19.90
C ALA A 609 -5.98 26.72 -21.24
N LEU A 610 -4.71 26.95 -21.59
CA LEU A 610 -4.30 27.55 -22.86
C LEU A 610 -4.16 26.51 -23.99
N THR A 611 -3.69 25.30 -23.70
CA THR A 611 -3.35 24.29 -24.70
C THR A 611 -4.43 23.24 -24.95
N ALA A 612 -5.42 23.09 -24.07
CA ALA A 612 -6.46 22.07 -24.20
C ALA A 612 -7.25 22.21 -25.53
N LYS A 613 -7.35 21.10 -26.27
CA LYS A 613 -8.03 21.01 -27.58
C LYS A 613 -9.56 20.95 -27.47
N ASP A 614 -10.06 20.68 -26.27
CA ASP A 614 -11.42 20.18 -26.05
C ASP A 614 -12.44 21.31 -25.84
N ARG A 615 -12.02 22.58 -25.91
CA ARG A 615 -12.92 23.73 -25.72
C ARG A 615 -13.74 24.01 -26.99
N PRO A 616 -15.08 23.96 -26.96
CA PRO A 616 -15.93 24.12 -28.15
C PRO A 616 -15.76 25.45 -28.90
N TYR A 617 -15.21 26.46 -28.24
CA TYR A 617 -15.18 27.85 -28.72
C TYR A 617 -13.76 28.40 -28.95
N LYS A 618 -12.68 27.62 -28.74
CA LYS A 618 -11.30 28.05 -28.98
C LYS A 618 -10.45 26.93 -29.57
N LYS A 619 -9.77 27.20 -30.69
CA LYS A 619 -8.69 26.33 -31.18
C LYS A 619 -7.56 26.31 -30.14
N ALA A 620 -7.02 25.12 -29.88
CA ALA A 620 -5.85 24.95 -29.01
C ALA A 620 -4.73 25.91 -29.40
N MET A 621 -4.15 26.58 -28.40
CA MET A 621 -3.00 27.45 -28.61
C MET A 621 -1.74 26.61 -28.84
N PRO A 622 -0.86 27.00 -29.79
CA PRO A 622 0.46 26.38 -29.92
C PRO A 622 1.25 26.48 -28.62
N VAL A 623 2.01 25.44 -28.31
CA VAL A 623 2.80 25.32 -27.06
C VAL A 623 3.72 26.54 -26.89
N GLU A 624 4.40 26.98 -27.94
CA GLU A 624 5.31 28.13 -27.87
C GLU A 624 4.58 29.39 -27.41
N ARG A 625 3.35 29.60 -27.91
CA ARG A 625 2.55 30.76 -27.56
C ARG A 625 2.01 30.67 -26.12
N ALA A 626 1.68 29.48 -25.64
CA ALA A 626 1.28 29.28 -24.25
C ALA A 626 2.45 29.57 -23.29
N LEU A 627 3.65 29.10 -23.62
CA LEU A 627 4.86 29.38 -22.84
C LEU A 627 5.23 30.88 -22.86
N ASP A 628 5.03 31.58 -23.97
CA ASP A 628 5.22 33.05 -24.03
C ASP A 628 4.29 33.80 -23.07
N ILE A 629 3.05 33.35 -22.93
CA ILE A 629 2.08 33.96 -22.01
C ILE A 629 2.52 33.74 -20.57
N LEU A 630 2.88 32.50 -20.20
CA LEU A 630 3.41 32.17 -18.87
C LEU A 630 4.68 32.98 -18.57
N ALA A 631 5.61 33.08 -19.51
CA ALA A 631 6.81 33.90 -19.37
C ALA A 631 6.49 35.39 -19.14
N SER A 632 5.41 35.90 -19.74
CA SER A 632 4.94 37.27 -19.50
C SER A 632 4.37 37.47 -18.09
N ASP A 633 3.69 36.46 -17.54
CA ASP A 633 3.16 36.49 -16.17
C ASP A 633 4.28 36.33 -15.12
N VAL A 634 5.31 35.53 -15.42
CA VAL A 634 6.55 35.48 -14.64
C VAL A 634 7.24 36.84 -14.60
N LYS A 635 7.41 37.53 -15.74
CA LYS A 635 8.02 38.87 -15.80
C LYS A 635 7.24 39.93 -15.01
N ARG A 636 5.92 39.74 -14.84
CA ARG A 636 5.06 40.60 -14.02
C ARG A 636 5.12 40.26 -12.52
N GLY A 637 5.85 39.22 -12.14
CA GLY A 637 5.93 38.76 -10.75
C GLY A 637 4.68 38.02 -10.28
N GLN A 638 3.86 37.48 -11.20
CA GLN A 638 2.64 36.75 -10.84
C GLN A 638 2.90 35.26 -10.58
N LEU A 639 3.83 34.68 -11.36
CA LEU A 639 4.22 33.28 -11.29
C LEU A 639 5.69 33.14 -10.87
N ASP A 640 6.01 31.99 -10.29
CA ASP A 640 7.34 31.66 -9.80
C ASP A 640 8.32 31.45 -10.96
N THR A 641 9.40 32.22 -10.98
CA THR A 641 10.38 32.21 -12.06
C THR A 641 11.12 30.88 -12.12
N GLU A 642 11.58 30.36 -10.99
CA GLU A 642 12.41 29.16 -10.98
C GLU A 642 11.57 27.91 -11.26
N LEU A 643 10.34 27.83 -10.74
CA LEU A 643 9.43 26.73 -11.08
C LEU A 643 9.07 26.74 -12.58
N PHE A 644 8.87 27.92 -13.18
CA PHE A 644 8.64 28.03 -14.62
C PHE A 644 9.86 27.59 -15.44
N ASP A 645 11.06 27.97 -15.02
CA ASP A 645 12.30 27.55 -15.69
C ASP A 645 12.48 26.02 -15.63
N VAL A 646 12.16 25.39 -14.50
CA VAL A 646 12.14 23.91 -14.37
C VAL A 646 11.06 23.31 -15.28
N PHE A 647 9.86 23.87 -15.31
CA PHE A 647 8.75 23.42 -16.16
C PHE A 647 9.13 23.38 -17.64
N VAL A 648 9.84 24.41 -18.12
CA VAL A 648 10.32 24.51 -19.50
C VAL A 648 11.52 23.59 -19.75
N SER A 649 12.55 23.65 -18.92
CA SER A 649 13.81 22.92 -19.13
C SER A 649 13.66 21.41 -19.03
N ALA A 650 12.86 20.93 -18.08
CA ALA A 650 12.54 19.51 -17.93
C ALA A 650 11.44 19.04 -18.90
N ARG A 651 10.93 19.94 -19.75
CA ARG A 651 9.86 19.67 -20.73
C ARG A 651 8.61 19.04 -20.10
N VAL A 652 8.23 19.51 -18.92
CA VAL A 652 7.05 19.01 -18.19
C VAL A 652 5.79 19.19 -19.02
N TRP A 653 5.69 20.31 -19.74
CA TRP A 653 4.63 20.60 -20.71
C TRP A 653 4.38 19.50 -21.75
N ALA A 654 5.38 18.65 -22.03
CA ALA A 654 5.29 17.59 -23.03
C ALA A 654 4.60 16.31 -22.52
N LEU A 655 4.31 16.21 -21.22
CA LEU A 655 3.64 15.05 -20.62
C LEU A 655 2.24 14.86 -21.19
N THR A 656 1.48 15.96 -21.32
CA THR A 656 0.08 15.95 -21.75
C THR A 656 -0.10 16.18 -23.25
N THR A 657 0.95 16.58 -23.98
CA THR A 657 0.88 16.81 -25.44
C THR A 657 1.21 15.58 -26.28
N ARG A 658 1.45 14.42 -25.65
CA ARG A 658 1.62 13.15 -26.37
C ARG A 658 0.26 12.67 -26.88
N ASP A 659 -0.13 13.17 -28.05
CA ASP A 659 -1.15 12.54 -28.87
C ASP A 659 -0.73 11.09 -29.18
N GLY A 660 -1.62 10.14 -28.83
CA GLY A 660 -1.91 8.90 -29.56
C GLY A 660 -0.74 8.04 -30.06
N LYS A 661 -0.59 6.87 -29.44
CA LYS A 661 -0.56 5.65 -30.25
C LYS A 661 -1.95 5.37 -30.79
#